data_AF-A0A449IRL8-F1
#
_entry.id   AF-A0A449IRL8-F1
#
_cell.length_a   1.000
_cell.length_b   1.000
_cell.length_c   1.000
_cell.angle_alpha   90.00
_cell.angle_beta   90.00
_cell.angle_gamma   90.00
#
_symmetry.space_group_name_H-M   'P 1'
#
loop_
_entity.id
_entity.type
_entity.pdbx_description
1 polymer ?
#
loop_
_entity_poly.entity_id
_entity_poly.type
_entity_poly.pdbx_seq_one_letter_code
_entity_poly.pdbx_strand_id
1 'polypeptide(L)'
;MNSELFPPALLAQLDKIGQLFVWRRKTLRDSMIEALQVANRSHEALALDHQATLARLQALNVEHAQLTELQASTVAELSDTCQTLQGLQNTLTQAQAQHQQAQEHARLRFDNLSVSYTQLVEERNGIEAARLALEQAQQQTRQALEAEHTRNAQLTLERQALQASLDTLNREHERLTEHQATTAVELNHTQRTLEEVQASLALALDQHQHQQQQAAERFETLSTQHSQLEQARNRIKEDLDQTRQNLQVTNDTLLAEHARNDQLLLDCQAQQARLDALNEEHQTLSERQAATVADLNNTRQAVLNVQASLAQALDQHQRAESQAGERFEVLSNQHLQLEQDHNRLQSARQTLEQTLEQAHLELRTTGESLIALQQAHGQEQQQHAQLADQFQSTWTRFQLISRLLAAKPRESAGLARFRELLDNDYMTFADGESCLGAEAKALRMLQSIEQELALLVGFPDIHERTIVGIVGGFSSGKSEFINSFIRDPEVRLPVGMQPVTAIPSYVLATDQRMIRGYSANGGHMELDVAFYKNISHAFINSFSFDLKSLMPFMCVGVQMAPELFSNICFIDTPGYNPPATAAEHSQGDKRTAIQFAQQCEAIIWLIGLDANGTVPVSDLDFIHEIGVEQRSVYVVLTKADLKPEDEIEEIMDEVQDVLQSEGINVVGVSAYSSTQRHEIAYRDTPLLEYFSRINQQGDSSQHLEGRLQEIFTMYEDAIQTDINGIRAQKTAINGLRLDCLEVGGADVYGRMFEPIAKLDRHLDTAPQEGWLKESRRLLEDFREAVRMTAAPQKTQI
;
A
#
# COMPACT_ATOMS: atom_id res chain seq x y z
N MET A 1 -58.75 49.96 -41.72
CA MET A 1 -59.22 51.05 -40.83
C MET A 1 -60.34 51.79 -41.55
N ASN A 2 -61.58 51.71 -41.05
CA ASN A 2 -62.64 52.63 -41.45
C ASN A 2 -62.88 53.57 -40.26
N SER A 3 -62.30 54.75 -40.33
CA SER A 3 -62.43 55.83 -39.35
C SER A 3 -62.36 57.13 -40.13
N GLU A 4 -63.41 57.95 -40.05
CA GLU A 4 -63.67 59.03 -40.99
C GLU A 4 -62.57 60.10 -40.95
N LEU A 5 -61.96 60.38 -42.11
CA LEU A 5 -60.86 61.37 -42.26
C LEU A 5 -61.24 62.81 -41.87
N PHE A 6 -62.54 63.08 -41.70
CA PHE A 6 -63.06 64.36 -41.25
C PHE A 6 -64.12 64.09 -40.18
N PRO A 7 -64.08 64.80 -39.02
CA PRO A 7 -65.11 64.63 -38.00
C PRO A 7 -66.52 64.94 -38.54
N PRO A 8 -67.58 64.22 -38.13
CA PRO A 8 -68.94 64.50 -38.57
C PRO A 8 -69.42 65.93 -38.25
N ALA A 9 -68.81 66.57 -37.24
CA ALA A 9 -69.00 68.00 -36.95
C ALA A 9 -68.55 68.93 -38.09
N LEU A 10 -67.50 68.56 -38.86
CA LEU A 10 -67.00 69.33 -40.00
C LEU A 10 -67.96 69.23 -41.20
N LEU A 11 -68.50 68.04 -41.46
CA LEU A 11 -69.54 67.81 -42.46
C LEU A 11 -70.81 68.60 -42.14
N ALA A 12 -71.23 68.61 -40.87
CA ALA A 12 -72.36 69.41 -40.39
C ALA A 12 -72.10 70.94 -40.40
N GLN A 13 -70.85 71.39 -40.52
CA GLN A 13 -70.49 72.79 -40.76
C GLN A 13 -70.52 73.15 -42.26
N LEU A 14 -70.04 72.25 -43.13
CA LEU A 14 -70.12 72.40 -44.60
C LEU A 14 -71.56 72.58 -45.09
N ASP A 15 -72.49 71.76 -44.60
CA ASP A 15 -73.91 71.84 -44.98
C ASP A 15 -74.54 73.21 -44.59
N LYS A 16 -74.13 73.77 -43.44
CA LYS A 16 -74.52 75.12 -42.99
C LYS A 16 -73.96 76.25 -43.86
N ILE A 17 -72.89 76.04 -44.63
CA ILE A 17 -72.37 77.05 -45.58
C ILE A 17 -73.31 77.22 -46.78
N GLY A 18 -73.97 76.13 -47.20
CA GLY A 18 -74.93 76.15 -48.31
C GLY A 18 -76.16 77.04 -48.03
N GLN A 19 -76.58 77.13 -46.77
CA GLN A 19 -77.86 77.72 -46.38
C GLN A 19 -77.77 79.18 -45.87
N LEU A 20 -76.57 79.78 -45.75
CA LEU A 20 -76.39 81.11 -45.15
C LEU A 20 -75.88 82.19 -46.11
N PHE A 21 -76.57 83.33 -46.11
CA PHE A 21 -76.36 84.46 -47.01
C PHE A 21 -75.25 85.42 -46.51
N VAL A 22 -74.13 85.45 -47.25
CA VAL A 22 -73.04 86.46 -47.23
C VAL A 22 -72.33 86.71 -45.87
N TRP A 23 -72.98 87.31 -44.86
CA TRP A 23 -72.28 88.03 -43.78
C TRP A 23 -71.62 87.18 -42.67
N ARG A 24 -71.96 85.89 -42.53
CA ARG A 24 -71.30 84.97 -41.57
C ARG A 24 -70.25 84.04 -42.19
N ARG A 25 -69.94 84.18 -43.49
CA ARG A 25 -69.08 83.23 -44.23
C ARG A 25 -67.58 83.34 -43.92
N LYS A 26 -67.10 84.44 -43.32
CA LYS A 26 -65.67 84.59 -42.97
C LYS A 26 -65.30 83.74 -41.75
N THR A 27 -65.90 84.00 -40.59
CA THR A 27 -65.57 83.33 -39.32
C THR A 27 -65.67 81.80 -39.39
N LEU A 28 -66.63 81.28 -40.16
CA LEU A 28 -66.82 79.83 -40.32
C LEU A 28 -65.79 79.21 -41.29
N ARG A 29 -65.33 79.96 -42.31
CA ARG A 29 -64.19 79.56 -43.14
C ARG A 29 -62.89 79.57 -42.34
N ASP A 30 -62.66 80.62 -41.56
CA ASP A 30 -61.44 80.78 -40.77
C ASP A 30 -61.33 79.66 -39.72
N SER A 31 -62.43 79.30 -39.06
CA SER A 31 -62.52 78.13 -38.16
C SER A 31 -62.31 76.78 -38.88
N MET A 32 -62.78 76.60 -40.11
CA MET A 32 -62.47 75.41 -40.90
C MET A 32 -60.99 75.34 -41.32
N ILE A 33 -60.36 76.48 -41.63
CA ILE A 33 -58.92 76.54 -41.93
C ILE A 33 -58.11 76.15 -40.69
N GLU A 34 -58.48 76.66 -39.51
CA GLU A 34 -57.84 76.31 -38.24
C GLU A 34 -58.00 74.81 -37.93
N ALA A 35 -59.21 74.24 -38.10
CA ALA A 35 -59.44 72.81 -37.93
C ALA A 35 -58.60 71.95 -38.90
N LEU A 36 -58.47 72.36 -40.16
CA LEU A 36 -57.62 71.68 -41.15
C LEU A 36 -56.12 71.84 -40.81
N GLN A 37 -55.68 72.98 -40.28
CA GLN A 37 -54.30 73.19 -39.82
C GLN A 37 -53.97 72.41 -38.55
N VAL A 38 -54.94 72.13 -37.68
CA VAL A 38 -54.79 71.20 -36.55
C VAL A 38 -54.68 69.77 -37.08
N ALA A 39 -55.60 69.35 -37.94
CA ALA A 39 -55.57 68.01 -38.55
C ALA A 39 -54.27 67.73 -39.32
N ASN A 40 -53.76 68.71 -40.08
CA ASN A 40 -52.48 68.60 -40.78
C ASN A 40 -51.29 68.44 -39.82
N ARG A 41 -51.22 69.25 -38.75
CA ARG A 41 -50.18 69.10 -37.71
C ARG A 41 -50.26 67.76 -36.98
N SER A 42 -51.46 67.25 -36.72
CA SER A 42 -51.64 65.89 -36.17
C SER A 42 -51.19 64.80 -37.15
N HIS A 43 -51.41 64.99 -38.47
CA HIS A 43 -50.93 64.06 -39.48
C HIS A 43 -49.40 64.09 -39.63
N GLU A 44 -48.78 65.27 -39.59
CA GLU A 44 -47.32 65.46 -39.60
C GLU A 44 -46.68 64.81 -38.37
N ALA A 45 -47.26 64.96 -37.18
CA ALA A 45 -46.81 64.29 -35.96
C ALA A 45 -46.93 62.75 -36.06
N LEU A 46 -48.06 62.23 -36.56
CA LEU A 46 -48.25 60.80 -36.81
C LEU A 46 -47.29 60.24 -37.88
N ALA A 47 -46.93 61.03 -38.89
CA ALA A 47 -45.95 60.63 -39.90
C ALA A 47 -44.54 60.54 -39.32
N LEU A 48 -44.16 61.48 -38.44
CA LEU A 48 -42.89 61.44 -37.71
C LEU A 48 -42.82 60.25 -36.74
N ASP A 49 -43.88 59.97 -35.99
CA ASP A 49 -43.95 58.81 -35.09
C ASP A 49 -43.93 57.48 -35.85
N HIS A 50 -44.60 57.40 -37.00
CA HIS A 50 -44.50 56.25 -37.90
C HIS A 50 -43.07 56.06 -38.45
N GLN A 51 -42.37 57.15 -38.78
CA GLN A 51 -40.99 57.09 -39.25
C GLN A 51 -40.01 56.69 -38.12
N ALA A 52 -40.24 57.15 -36.89
CA ALA A 52 -39.47 56.76 -35.71
C ALA A 52 -39.68 55.28 -35.34
N THR A 53 -40.93 54.79 -35.38
CA THR A 53 -41.23 53.37 -35.15
C THR A 53 -40.66 52.47 -36.25
N LEU A 54 -40.68 52.89 -37.52
CA LEU A 54 -39.98 52.18 -38.60
C LEU A 54 -38.47 52.08 -38.38
N ALA A 55 -37.82 53.18 -37.96
CA ALA A 55 -36.38 53.17 -37.64
C ALA A 55 -36.06 52.25 -36.45
N ARG A 56 -36.92 52.25 -35.41
CA ARG A 56 -36.77 51.35 -34.25
C ARG A 56 -36.96 49.88 -34.63
N LEU A 57 -37.88 49.57 -35.54
CA LEU A 57 -38.10 48.20 -36.06
C LEU A 57 -36.92 47.75 -36.93
N GLN A 58 -36.32 48.65 -37.72
CA GLN A 58 -35.07 48.36 -38.46
C GLN A 58 -33.90 48.05 -37.51
N ALA A 59 -33.72 48.81 -36.44
CA ALA A 59 -32.70 48.53 -35.43
C ALA A 59 -32.91 47.16 -34.77
N LEU A 60 -34.14 46.85 -34.34
CA LEU A 60 -34.50 45.58 -33.71
C LEU A 60 -34.23 44.36 -34.63
N ASN A 61 -34.44 44.52 -35.95
CA ASN A 61 -34.15 43.47 -36.92
C ASN A 61 -32.65 43.21 -37.11
N VAL A 62 -31.80 44.24 -36.99
CA VAL A 62 -30.33 44.08 -37.02
C VAL A 62 -29.85 43.37 -35.75
N GLU A 63 -30.38 43.77 -34.59
CA GLU A 63 -30.08 43.17 -33.30
C GLU A 63 -30.52 41.69 -33.23
N HIS A 64 -31.72 41.37 -33.75
CA HIS A 64 -32.18 39.99 -33.90
C HIS A 64 -31.29 39.18 -34.86
N ALA A 65 -30.81 39.77 -35.96
CA ALA A 65 -29.91 39.08 -36.89
C ALA A 65 -28.57 38.73 -36.21
N GLN A 66 -27.98 39.66 -35.47
CA GLN A 66 -26.76 39.44 -34.69
C GLN A 66 -26.94 38.35 -33.61
N LEU A 67 -28.07 38.37 -32.89
CA LEU A 67 -28.38 37.32 -31.91
C LEU A 67 -28.58 35.94 -32.57
N THR A 68 -29.15 35.90 -33.78
CA THR A 68 -29.31 34.64 -34.55
C THR A 68 -27.95 34.09 -35.00
N GLU A 69 -27.02 34.95 -35.41
CA GLU A 69 -25.65 34.56 -35.80
C GLU A 69 -24.84 34.08 -34.59
N LEU A 70 -24.96 34.76 -33.44
CA LEU A 70 -24.35 34.33 -32.17
C LEU A 70 -24.92 32.98 -31.69
N GLN A 71 -26.23 32.76 -31.84
CA GLN A 71 -26.87 31.48 -31.54
C GLN A 71 -26.37 30.37 -32.47
N ALA A 72 -26.12 30.65 -33.75
CA ALA A 72 -25.56 29.69 -34.69
C ALA A 72 -24.10 29.31 -34.32
N SER A 73 -23.27 30.29 -33.93
CA SER A 73 -21.87 30.03 -33.48
C SER A 73 -21.84 29.17 -32.23
N THR A 74 -22.61 29.54 -31.20
CA THR A 74 -22.64 28.81 -29.92
C THR A 74 -23.21 27.40 -30.06
N VAL A 75 -24.17 27.16 -30.98
CA VAL A 75 -24.64 25.81 -31.32
C VAL A 75 -23.57 24.99 -32.05
N ALA A 76 -22.75 25.60 -32.90
CA ALA A 76 -21.62 24.92 -33.55
C ALA A 76 -20.54 24.52 -32.53
N GLU A 77 -20.17 25.43 -31.63
CA GLU A 77 -19.22 25.16 -30.52
C GLU A 77 -19.73 24.06 -29.58
N LEU A 78 -21.04 24.03 -29.30
CA LEU A 78 -21.70 22.94 -28.55
C LEU A 78 -21.70 21.60 -29.30
N SER A 79 -21.74 21.60 -30.64
CA SER A 79 -21.61 20.38 -31.46
C SER A 79 -20.18 19.84 -31.40
N ASP A 80 -19.17 20.68 -31.58
CA ASP A 80 -17.76 20.26 -31.60
C ASP A 80 -17.27 19.81 -30.21
N THR A 81 -17.73 20.48 -29.14
CA THR A 81 -17.48 20.02 -27.76
C THR A 81 -18.20 18.70 -27.45
N CYS A 82 -19.42 18.49 -27.94
CA CYS A 82 -20.09 17.18 -27.87
C CYS A 82 -19.30 16.08 -28.61
N GLN A 83 -18.84 16.33 -29.84
CA GLN A 83 -18.08 15.34 -30.62
C GLN A 83 -16.73 15.00 -29.97
N THR A 84 -16.01 15.99 -29.45
CA THR A 84 -14.72 15.75 -28.77
C THR A 84 -14.89 15.00 -27.46
N LEU A 85 -15.92 15.31 -26.65
CA LEU A 85 -16.28 14.51 -25.47
C LEU A 85 -16.65 13.07 -25.83
N GLN A 86 -17.43 12.86 -26.89
CA GLN A 86 -17.81 11.53 -27.36
C GLN A 86 -16.59 10.73 -27.89
N GLY A 87 -15.64 11.40 -28.53
CA GLY A 87 -14.33 10.84 -28.88
C GLY A 87 -13.53 10.41 -27.65
N LEU A 88 -13.39 11.27 -26.65
CA LEU A 88 -12.71 10.95 -25.38
C LEU A 88 -13.38 9.79 -24.64
N GLN A 89 -14.71 9.72 -24.62
CA GLN A 89 -15.45 8.62 -24.00
C GLN A 89 -15.22 7.28 -24.71
N ASN A 90 -15.14 7.27 -26.04
CA ASN A 90 -14.77 6.08 -26.81
C ASN A 90 -13.33 5.63 -26.47
N THR A 91 -12.36 6.56 -26.43
CA THR A 91 -10.96 6.27 -26.07
C THR A 91 -10.84 5.71 -24.65
N LEU A 92 -11.57 6.29 -23.68
CA LEU A 92 -11.62 5.81 -22.30
C LEU A 92 -12.17 4.37 -22.21
N THR A 93 -13.25 4.10 -22.93
CA THR A 93 -13.87 2.76 -23.00
C THR A 93 -12.89 1.74 -23.61
N GLN A 94 -12.12 2.15 -24.63
CA GLN A 94 -11.11 1.30 -25.26
C GLN A 94 -9.94 1.00 -24.31
N ALA A 95 -9.47 2.00 -23.55
CA ALA A 95 -8.43 1.83 -22.54
C ALA A 95 -8.89 0.93 -21.37
N GLN A 96 -10.15 1.06 -20.92
CA GLN A 96 -10.74 0.19 -19.90
C GLN A 96 -10.79 -1.28 -20.36
N ALA A 97 -11.20 -1.54 -21.61
CA ALA A 97 -11.22 -2.88 -22.18
C ALA A 97 -9.80 -3.49 -22.30
N GLN A 98 -8.81 -2.68 -22.71
CA GLN A 98 -7.40 -3.11 -22.75
C GLN A 98 -6.86 -3.42 -21.34
N HIS A 99 -7.20 -2.61 -20.34
CA HIS A 99 -6.81 -2.86 -18.95
C HIS A 99 -7.43 -4.15 -18.40
N GLN A 100 -8.70 -4.43 -18.66
CA GLN A 100 -9.32 -5.71 -18.29
C GLN A 100 -8.63 -6.92 -18.95
N GLN A 101 -8.34 -6.85 -20.26
CA GLN A 101 -7.61 -7.93 -20.94
C GLN A 101 -6.19 -8.13 -20.37
N ALA A 102 -5.48 -7.04 -20.06
CA ALA A 102 -4.18 -7.13 -19.40
C ALA A 102 -4.28 -7.76 -18.00
N GLN A 103 -5.32 -7.43 -17.24
CA GLN A 103 -5.55 -7.96 -15.89
C GLN A 103 -5.91 -9.46 -15.91
N GLU A 104 -6.75 -9.92 -16.86
CA GLU A 104 -7.03 -11.34 -17.06
C GLU A 104 -5.77 -12.10 -17.52
N HIS A 105 -4.99 -11.53 -18.44
CA HIS A 105 -3.76 -12.16 -18.93
C HIS A 105 -2.66 -12.21 -17.85
N ALA A 106 -2.60 -11.22 -16.96
CA ALA A 106 -1.73 -11.24 -15.78
C ALA A 106 -2.16 -12.32 -14.78
N ARG A 107 -3.47 -12.45 -14.52
CA ARG A 107 -4.02 -13.52 -13.67
C ARG A 107 -3.71 -14.91 -14.22
N LEU A 108 -3.95 -15.15 -15.51
CA LEU A 108 -3.62 -16.42 -16.17
C LEU A 108 -2.11 -16.73 -16.12
N ARG A 109 -1.23 -15.71 -16.17
CA ARG A 109 0.21 -15.89 -15.93
C ARG A 109 0.50 -16.28 -14.48
N PHE A 110 -0.14 -15.64 -13.50
CA PHE A 110 0.03 -15.94 -12.07
C PHE A 110 -0.43 -17.37 -11.74
N ASP A 111 -1.59 -17.79 -12.23
CA ASP A 111 -2.14 -19.13 -12.01
C ASP A 111 -1.20 -20.21 -12.59
N ASN A 112 -0.66 -20.00 -13.80
CA ASN A 112 0.35 -20.90 -14.39
C ASN A 112 1.67 -20.91 -13.59
N LEU A 113 2.17 -19.74 -13.17
CA LEU A 113 3.38 -19.64 -12.32
C LEU A 113 3.20 -20.36 -10.98
N SER A 114 2.01 -20.31 -10.39
CA SER A 114 1.67 -21.04 -9.15
C SER A 114 1.70 -22.56 -9.35
N VAL A 115 1.19 -23.06 -10.48
CA VAL A 115 1.28 -24.49 -10.85
C VAL A 115 2.73 -24.92 -11.04
N SER A 116 3.53 -24.19 -11.82
CA SER A 116 4.95 -24.52 -12.01
C SER A 116 5.78 -24.39 -10.74
N TYR A 117 5.48 -23.42 -9.86
CA TYR A 117 6.10 -23.33 -8.54
C TYR A 117 5.78 -24.57 -7.69
N THR A 118 4.54 -25.06 -7.72
CA THR A 118 4.12 -26.26 -6.99
C THR A 118 4.88 -27.50 -7.50
N GLN A 119 5.01 -27.65 -8.82
CA GLN A 119 5.80 -28.72 -9.45
C GLN A 119 7.28 -28.66 -9.06
N LEU A 120 7.91 -27.47 -9.09
CA LEU A 120 9.30 -27.29 -8.67
C LEU A 120 9.52 -27.60 -7.18
N VAL A 121 8.51 -27.38 -6.32
CA VAL A 121 8.56 -27.79 -4.91
C VAL A 121 8.48 -29.31 -4.77
N GLU A 122 7.64 -30.00 -5.55
CA GLU A 122 7.60 -31.47 -5.58
C GLU A 122 8.92 -32.07 -6.10
N GLU A 123 9.50 -31.52 -7.17
CA GLU A 123 10.82 -31.94 -7.67
C GLU A 123 11.93 -31.72 -6.64
N ARG A 124 11.96 -30.55 -5.97
CA ARG A 124 12.93 -30.27 -4.90
C ARG A 124 12.82 -31.28 -3.75
N ASN A 125 11.60 -31.60 -3.32
CA ASN A 125 11.35 -32.59 -2.27
C ASN A 125 11.79 -34.00 -2.71
N GLY A 126 11.58 -34.36 -3.99
CA GLY A 126 12.09 -35.60 -4.58
C GLY A 126 13.62 -35.68 -4.60
N ILE A 127 14.30 -34.57 -4.93
CA ILE A 127 15.76 -34.46 -4.90
C ILE A 127 16.30 -34.54 -3.47
N GLU A 128 15.64 -33.90 -2.49
CA GLU A 128 16.01 -34.04 -1.06
C GLU A 128 15.85 -35.47 -0.56
N ALA A 129 14.78 -36.17 -0.93
CA ALA A 129 14.58 -37.59 -0.61
C ALA A 129 15.65 -38.49 -1.26
N ALA A 130 15.98 -38.26 -2.53
CA ALA A 130 17.03 -39.00 -3.25
C ALA A 130 18.42 -38.76 -2.64
N ARG A 131 18.73 -37.52 -2.23
CA ARG A 131 19.96 -37.20 -1.49
C ARG A 131 20.02 -37.94 -0.15
N LEU A 132 18.92 -37.95 0.62
CA LEU A 132 18.88 -38.63 1.93
C LEU A 132 19.13 -40.15 1.79
N ALA A 133 18.56 -40.77 0.74
CA ALA A 133 18.82 -42.18 0.41
C ALA A 133 20.28 -42.42 0.00
N LEU A 134 20.90 -41.50 -0.74
CA LEU A 134 22.31 -41.58 -1.13
C LEU A 134 23.25 -41.47 0.09
N GLU A 135 22.97 -40.56 1.03
CA GLU A 135 23.73 -40.44 2.29
C GLU A 135 23.63 -41.72 3.13
N GLN A 136 22.45 -42.32 3.23
CA GLN A 136 22.27 -43.63 3.90
C GLN A 136 23.03 -44.76 3.20
N ALA A 137 22.98 -44.83 1.87
CA ALA A 137 23.72 -45.83 1.09
C ALA A 137 25.25 -45.68 1.26
N GLN A 138 25.78 -44.45 1.23
CA GLN A 138 27.20 -44.20 1.51
C GLN A 138 27.61 -44.62 2.93
N GLN A 139 26.76 -44.39 3.92
CA GLN A 139 27.03 -44.78 5.30
C GLN A 139 27.02 -46.31 5.49
N GLN A 140 26.11 -47.02 4.84
CA GLN A 140 26.13 -48.49 4.78
C GLN A 140 27.40 -49.01 4.06
N THR A 141 27.80 -48.39 2.95
CA THR A 141 29.04 -48.74 2.24
C THR A 141 30.29 -48.54 3.11
N ARG A 142 30.35 -47.47 3.92
CA ARG A 142 31.44 -47.28 4.90
C ARG A 142 31.48 -48.39 5.95
N GLN A 143 30.34 -48.74 6.54
CA GLN A 143 30.26 -49.81 7.54
C GLN A 143 30.69 -51.17 6.98
N ALA A 144 30.32 -51.48 5.74
CA ALA A 144 30.80 -52.68 5.04
C ALA A 144 32.32 -52.66 4.79
N LEU A 145 32.88 -51.50 4.44
CA LEU A 145 34.33 -51.33 4.23
C LEU A 145 35.12 -51.44 5.55
N GLU A 146 34.61 -50.89 6.65
CA GLU A 146 35.18 -51.02 8.00
C GLU A 146 35.17 -52.49 8.49
N ALA A 147 34.11 -53.25 8.16
CA ALA A 147 34.02 -54.68 8.43
C ALA A 147 35.06 -55.50 7.62
N GLU A 148 35.24 -55.21 6.33
CA GLU A 148 36.28 -55.88 5.53
C GLU A 148 37.70 -55.45 5.90
N HIS A 149 37.92 -54.21 6.39
CA HIS A 149 39.21 -53.81 6.95
C HIS A 149 39.54 -54.56 8.25
N THR A 150 38.58 -54.72 9.17
CA THR A 150 38.79 -55.51 10.40
C THR A 150 38.99 -57.00 10.10
N ARG A 151 38.28 -57.54 9.12
CA ARG A 151 38.49 -58.91 8.61
C ARG A 151 39.89 -59.11 8.01
N ASN A 152 40.37 -58.18 7.19
CA ASN A 152 41.73 -58.22 6.64
C ASN A 152 42.81 -58.10 7.73
N ALA A 153 42.57 -57.32 8.79
CA ALA A 153 43.47 -57.27 9.94
C ALA A 153 43.56 -58.63 10.68
N GLN A 154 42.44 -59.33 10.86
CA GLN A 154 42.42 -60.69 11.43
C GLN A 154 43.18 -61.69 10.54
N LEU A 155 42.89 -61.73 9.23
CA LEU A 155 43.59 -62.61 8.28
C LEU A 155 45.10 -62.33 8.22
N THR A 156 45.51 -61.07 8.42
CA THR A 156 46.93 -60.69 8.51
C THR A 156 47.60 -61.25 9.77
N LEU A 157 46.91 -61.21 10.91
CA LEU A 157 47.38 -61.80 12.18
C LEU A 157 47.46 -63.33 12.10
N GLU A 158 46.46 -64.00 11.53
CA GLU A 158 46.48 -65.46 11.29
C GLU A 158 47.64 -65.87 10.38
N ARG A 159 47.87 -65.11 9.29
CA ARG A 159 49.02 -65.32 8.42
C ARG A 159 50.36 -65.13 9.14
N GLN A 160 50.48 -64.15 10.04
CA GLN A 160 51.69 -63.96 10.86
C GLN A 160 51.92 -65.12 11.83
N ALA A 161 50.86 -65.64 12.46
CA ALA A 161 50.95 -66.81 13.33
C ALA A 161 51.36 -68.08 12.57
N LEU A 162 50.78 -68.31 11.37
CA LEU A 162 51.17 -69.40 10.48
C LEU A 162 52.63 -69.29 10.02
N GLN A 163 53.10 -68.08 9.67
CA GLN A 163 54.49 -67.84 9.32
C GLN A 163 55.45 -68.19 10.47
N ALA A 164 55.14 -67.73 11.70
CA ALA A 164 55.96 -68.04 12.88
C ALA A 164 55.99 -69.55 13.20
N SER A 165 54.91 -70.28 12.93
CA SER A 165 54.85 -71.73 13.04
C SER A 165 55.74 -72.41 11.99
N LEU A 166 55.68 -71.95 10.72
CA LEU A 166 56.53 -72.44 9.63
C LEU A 166 58.02 -72.21 9.91
N ASP A 167 58.39 -71.01 10.37
CA ASP A 167 59.77 -70.65 10.73
C ASP A 167 60.28 -71.49 11.91
N THR A 168 59.38 -71.99 12.77
CA THR A 168 59.73 -72.89 13.88
C THR A 168 59.95 -74.32 13.38
N LEU A 169 59.07 -74.81 12.51
CA LEU A 169 59.19 -76.12 11.86
C LEU A 169 60.47 -76.23 11.02
N ASN A 170 60.84 -75.17 10.32
CA ASN A 170 62.09 -75.10 9.53
C ASN A 170 63.33 -75.26 10.42
N ARG A 171 63.38 -74.62 11.60
CA ARG A 171 64.49 -74.77 12.56
C ARG A 171 64.58 -76.18 13.16
N GLU A 172 63.47 -76.89 13.30
CA GLU A 172 63.49 -78.31 13.68
C GLU A 172 64.02 -79.18 12.54
N HIS A 173 63.65 -78.88 11.29
CA HIS A 173 64.17 -79.58 10.11
C HIS A 173 65.69 -79.36 9.91
N GLU A 174 66.18 -78.14 10.10
CA GLU A 174 67.62 -77.81 10.09
C GLU A 174 68.38 -78.63 11.14
N ARG A 175 67.89 -78.67 12.38
CA ARG A 175 68.49 -79.48 13.47
C ARG A 175 68.49 -80.99 13.16
N LEU A 176 67.42 -81.52 12.57
CA LEU A 176 67.36 -82.91 12.14
C LEU A 176 68.37 -83.19 11.00
N THR A 177 68.59 -82.22 10.11
CA THR A 177 69.59 -82.31 9.04
C THR A 177 71.02 -82.28 9.60
N GLU A 178 71.32 -81.41 10.57
CA GLU A 178 72.61 -81.43 11.30
C GLU A 178 72.82 -82.78 12.02
N HIS A 179 71.77 -83.35 12.62
CA HIS A 179 71.87 -84.64 13.29
C HIS A 179 72.10 -85.81 12.32
N GLN A 180 71.49 -85.78 11.13
CA GLN A 180 71.81 -86.71 10.04
C GLN A 180 73.24 -86.52 9.52
N ALA A 181 73.74 -85.29 9.42
CA ALA A 181 75.12 -85.02 9.01
C ALA A 181 76.15 -85.56 10.02
N THR A 182 75.91 -85.35 11.33
CA THR A 182 76.80 -85.89 12.39
C THR A 182 76.83 -87.42 12.43
N THR A 183 75.66 -88.09 12.37
CA THR A 183 75.59 -89.56 12.34
C THR A 183 76.20 -90.15 11.07
N ALA A 184 76.12 -89.46 9.93
CA ALA A 184 76.83 -89.86 8.71
C ALA A 184 78.37 -89.77 8.83
N VAL A 185 78.90 -88.81 9.60
CA VAL A 185 80.35 -88.71 9.89
C VAL A 185 80.81 -89.83 10.81
N GLU A 186 80.03 -90.16 11.85
CA GLU A 186 80.31 -91.31 12.74
C GLU A 186 80.34 -92.63 11.96
N LEU A 187 79.39 -92.84 11.04
CA LEU A 187 79.32 -94.05 10.22
C LEU A 187 80.52 -94.18 9.25
N ASN A 188 80.98 -93.07 8.66
CA ASN A 188 82.21 -93.07 7.87
C ASN A 188 83.47 -93.36 8.71
N HIS A 189 83.49 -92.95 9.98
CA HIS A 189 84.60 -93.27 10.89
C HIS A 189 84.64 -94.77 11.21
N THR A 190 83.50 -95.40 11.48
CA THR A 190 83.44 -96.85 11.75
C THR A 190 83.84 -97.68 10.52
N GLN A 191 83.45 -97.28 9.30
CA GLN A 191 83.90 -97.94 8.06
C GLN A 191 85.43 -97.96 7.94
N ARG A 192 86.12 -96.83 8.14
CA ARG A 192 87.60 -96.79 8.09
C ARG A 192 88.26 -97.72 9.11
N THR A 193 87.74 -97.77 10.34
CA THR A 193 88.28 -98.70 11.35
C THR A 193 88.11 -100.18 10.96
N LEU A 194 87.11 -100.50 10.13
CA LEU A 194 86.91 -101.84 9.59
C LEU A 194 87.93 -102.19 8.49
N GLU A 195 88.23 -101.23 7.61
CA GLU A 195 89.23 -101.37 6.54
C GLU A 195 90.66 -101.55 7.11
N GLU A 196 91.01 -100.81 8.16
CA GLU A 196 92.29 -100.95 8.86
C GLU A 196 92.46 -102.35 9.50
N VAL A 197 91.40 -102.90 10.09
CA VAL A 197 91.40 -104.27 10.62
C VAL A 197 91.56 -105.31 9.50
N GLN A 198 90.89 -105.13 8.36
CA GLN A 198 91.03 -106.04 7.21
C GLN A 198 92.46 -106.05 6.64
N ALA A 199 93.12 -104.89 6.57
CA ALA A 199 94.53 -104.80 6.16
C ALA A 199 95.47 -105.58 7.08
N SER A 200 95.21 -105.60 8.40
CA SER A 200 96.03 -106.35 9.35
C SER A 200 95.94 -107.88 9.18
N LEU A 201 94.78 -108.39 8.75
CA LEU A 201 94.51 -109.83 8.61
C LEU A 201 95.24 -110.44 7.40
N ALA A 202 95.37 -109.70 6.30
CA ALA A 202 96.08 -110.15 5.10
C ALA A 202 97.57 -110.46 5.37
N LEU A 203 98.21 -109.68 6.25
CA LEU A 203 99.63 -109.77 6.56
C LEU A 203 99.99 -111.00 7.43
N ALA A 204 99.02 -111.58 8.12
CA ALA A 204 99.19 -112.81 8.90
C ALA A 204 99.08 -114.09 8.05
N LEU A 205 98.33 -114.06 6.94
CA LEU A 205 98.13 -115.23 6.06
C LEU A 205 99.39 -115.62 5.28
N ASP A 206 100.14 -114.64 4.80
CA ASP A 206 101.37 -114.83 4.02
C ASP A 206 102.46 -115.57 4.83
N GLN A 207 102.57 -115.25 6.13
CA GLN A 207 103.51 -115.91 7.05
C GLN A 207 103.16 -117.38 7.32
N HIS A 208 101.87 -117.75 7.25
CA HIS A 208 101.43 -119.11 7.55
C HIS A 208 101.66 -120.09 6.37
N GLN A 209 101.69 -119.61 5.13
CA GLN A 209 101.99 -120.46 3.97
C GLN A 209 103.46 -120.89 3.92
N HIS A 210 104.38 -120.05 4.42
CA HIS A 210 105.83 -120.34 4.36
C HIS A 210 106.28 -121.50 5.28
N GLN A 211 105.50 -121.86 6.30
CA GLN A 211 105.84 -122.96 7.23
C GLN A 211 105.33 -124.35 6.83
N GLN A 212 104.34 -124.46 5.93
CA GLN A 212 103.89 -125.78 5.44
C GLN A 212 104.89 -126.47 4.50
N GLN A 213 105.99 -125.80 4.13
CA GLN A 213 106.98 -126.29 3.18
C GLN A 213 108.14 -127.07 3.82
N GLN A 214 108.10 -127.36 5.13
CA GLN A 214 109.14 -128.10 5.86
C GLN A 214 108.65 -129.39 6.56
N ALA A 215 107.70 -130.08 5.94
CA ALA A 215 107.41 -131.49 6.18
C ALA A 215 107.52 -132.28 4.84
N ALA A 216 108.68 -132.24 4.20
CA ALA A 216 109.75 -133.22 4.44
C ALA A 216 109.26 -134.65 4.12
N GLU A 217 109.13 -134.97 2.83
CA GLU A 217 110.19 -135.66 2.08
C GLU A 217 110.40 -137.13 2.50
N ARG A 218 109.74 -138.05 1.77
CA ARG A 218 110.32 -139.35 1.44
C ARG A 218 109.64 -139.98 0.22
N PHE A 219 110.48 -140.53 -0.67
CA PHE A 219 110.12 -141.42 -1.78
C PHE A 219 109.25 -140.87 -2.91
N GLU A 220 109.76 -139.81 -3.53
CA GLU A 220 109.94 -139.89 -4.99
C GLU A 220 110.93 -141.02 -5.32
N THR A 221 110.42 -142.21 -5.71
CA THR A 221 111.04 -143.07 -6.75
C THR A 221 110.18 -144.31 -7.03
N LEU A 222 110.07 -144.67 -8.32
CA LEU A 222 109.54 -145.94 -8.85
C LEU A 222 108.05 -146.23 -8.47
N SER A 223 107.08 -146.22 -9.39
CA SER A 223 107.14 -146.50 -10.82
C SER A 223 107.87 -147.80 -11.17
N THR A 224 107.22 -148.93 -10.90
CA THR A 224 106.86 -149.89 -11.97
C THR A 224 105.70 -150.82 -11.59
N GLN A 225 104.67 -150.79 -12.43
CA GLN A 225 103.73 -151.86 -12.81
C GLN A 225 103.54 -153.10 -11.90
N HIS A 226 102.34 -153.15 -11.31
CA HIS A 226 101.31 -154.15 -11.65
C HIS A 226 101.55 -155.65 -11.36
N SER A 227 100.82 -156.13 -10.35
CA SER A 227 100.11 -157.42 -10.29
C SER A 227 100.88 -158.73 -10.53
N GLN A 228 101.13 -159.45 -9.43
CA GLN A 228 100.89 -160.90 -9.22
C GLN A 228 101.40 -161.28 -7.81
N LEU A 229 100.78 -162.18 -7.04
CA LEU A 229 99.45 -162.77 -7.13
C LEU A 229 99.04 -163.25 -5.71
N GLU A 230 97.90 -163.94 -5.64
CA GLU A 230 97.40 -164.69 -4.50
C GLU A 230 98.39 -165.66 -3.80
N GLN A 231 98.06 -165.97 -2.54
CA GLN A 231 98.27 -167.28 -1.89
C GLN A 231 99.70 -167.80 -1.63
N ALA A 232 100.23 -167.39 -0.47
CA ALA A 232 100.95 -168.28 0.44
C ALA A 232 100.58 -167.93 1.90
N ARG A 233 99.31 -168.00 2.32
CA ARG A 233 98.41 -169.18 2.43
C ARG A 233 99.00 -170.29 3.32
N ASN A 234 98.41 -170.44 4.51
CA ASN A 234 98.62 -171.51 5.52
C ASN A 234 99.95 -171.42 6.31
N ARG A 235 100.02 -171.82 7.58
CA ARG A 235 99.00 -172.32 8.54
C ARG A 235 99.41 -171.94 9.97
N ILE A 236 98.46 -171.58 10.84
CA ILE A 236 97.90 -172.46 11.89
C ILE A 236 98.96 -173.34 12.57
N LYS A 237 99.15 -173.14 13.88
CA LYS A 237 99.02 -174.13 14.97
C LYS A 237 99.08 -173.35 16.29
N GLU A 238 98.07 -173.51 17.15
CA GLU A 238 98.11 -174.36 18.36
C GLU A 238 99.11 -173.80 19.41
N ASP A 239 98.78 -173.69 20.68
CA ASP A 239 97.63 -174.18 21.46
C ASP A 239 97.63 -173.37 22.79
N LEU A 240 96.69 -173.32 23.72
CA LEU A 240 95.45 -174.02 24.11
C LEU A 240 95.06 -173.35 25.46
N ASP A 241 93.86 -173.61 25.97
CA ASP A 241 93.39 -173.34 27.35
C ASP A 241 93.37 -171.86 27.85
N GLN A 242 92.26 -171.26 28.28
CA GLN A 242 91.14 -171.68 29.16
C GLN A 242 91.37 -171.36 30.64
N THR A 243 90.27 -170.94 31.30
CA THR A 243 90.13 -170.66 32.75
C THR A 243 90.58 -169.23 33.12
N ARG A 244 89.65 -168.25 33.20
CA ARG A 244 88.70 -167.93 34.30
C ARG A 244 89.36 -167.28 35.52
N GLN A 245 88.60 -166.36 36.15
CA GLN A 245 88.71 -165.92 37.55
C GLN A 245 89.95 -165.06 37.88
N ASN A 246 89.90 -164.07 38.77
CA ASN A 246 88.75 -163.38 39.39
C ASN A 246 89.19 -162.05 40.06
N LEU A 247 88.22 -161.15 40.27
CA LEU A 247 88.11 -160.20 41.42
C LEU A 247 89.20 -159.12 41.69
N GLN A 248 88.70 -157.89 41.93
CA GLN A 248 89.11 -156.98 43.02
C GLN A 248 90.51 -156.31 42.97
N VAL A 249 90.78 -155.12 43.55
CA VAL A 249 90.06 -153.90 44.06
C VAL A 249 91.15 -153.05 44.78
N THR A 250 91.08 -151.75 45.11
CA THR A 250 90.69 -150.49 44.45
C THR A 250 91.38 -149.35 45.25
N ASN A 251 90.65 -148.30 45.64
CA ASN A 251 90.91 -147.31 46.70
C ASN A 251 91.75 -146.05 46.36
N ASP A 252 91.37 -144.84 46.79
CA ASP A 252 90.04 -144.24 47.14
C ASP A 252 90.31 -142.75 47.51
N THR A 253 89.40 -141.79 47.63
CA THR A 253 87.91 -141.65 47.67
C THR A 253 87.53 -140.36 46.90
N LEU A 254 86.35 -140.02 46.37
CA LEU A 254 85.05 -140.59 45.90
C LEU A 254 84.35 -139.33 45.28
N LEU A 255 83.47 -139.27 44.28
CA LEU A 255 82.85 -140.13 43.25
C LEU A 255 82.21 -139.14 42.21
N ALA A 256 81.98 -139.43 40.93
CA ALA A 256 82.30 -140.60 40.11
C ALA A 256 82.54 -140.21 38.63
N GLU A 257 83.60 -140.77 38.05
CA GLU A 257 83.71 -141.49 36.76
C GLU A 257 83.09 -140.90 35.45
N HIS A 258 83.75 -140.82 34.27
CA HIS A 258 84.76 -141.65 33.55
C HIS A 258 84.21 -142.92 32.83
N ALA A 259 84.76 -143.39 31.69
CA ALA A 259 85.70 -142.82 30.70
C ALA A 259 85.82 -143.70 29.41
N ARG A 260 86.65 -143.20 28.45
CA ARG A 260 87.64 -143.94 27.61
C ARG A 260 87.32 -144.21 26.12
N ASN A 261 88.39 -144.20 25.31
CA ASN A 261 88.46 -144.54 23.88
C ASN A 261 88.71 -146.06 23.66
N ASP A 262 88.45 -146.60 22.47
CA ASP A 262 89.49 -146.80 21.41
C ASP A 262 88.99 -147.52 20.14
N GLN A 263 89.78 -147.39 19.05
CA GLN A 263 89.92 -148.28 17.89
C GLN A 263 88.80 -148.44 16.80
N LEU A 264 89.00 -147.72 15.69
CA LEU A 264 88.90 -148.13 14.25
C LEU A 264 87.68 -148.84 13.61
N LEU A 265 87.51 -148.48 12.31
CA LEU A 265 86.99 -149.27 11.17
C LEU A 265 85.46 -149.47 10.99
N LEU A 266 84.85 -148.55 10.22
CA LEU A 266 83.88 -148.79 9.14
C LEU A 266 83.59 -147.43 8.46
N ASP A 267 84.40 -147.00 7.49
CA ASP A 267 84.25 -147.27 6.05
C ASP A 267 82.95 -146.75 5.38
N CYS A 268 83.11 -145.63 4.66
CA CYS A 268 82.77 -145.53 3.24
C CYS A 268 81.39 -146.02 2.75
N GLN A 269 80.28 -145.55 3.34
CA GLN A 269 78.93 -145.71 2.75
C GLN A 269 78.13 -144.42 2.48
N ALA A 270 78.63 -143.24 2.89
CA ALA A 270 77.86 -141.98 2.85
C ALA A 270 78.23 -140.99 1.71
N GLN A 271 78.86 -141.44 0.61
CA GLN A 271 79.12 -140.56 -0.55
C GLN A 271 77.85 -140.16 -1.33
N GLN A 272 76.69 -140.76 -1.03
CA GLN A 272 75.42 -140.50 -1.73
C GLN A 272 74.88 -139.07 -1.54
N ALA A 273 75.05 -138.48 -0.35
CA ALA A 273 74.37 -137.24 0.06
C ALA A 273 74.86 -135.95 -0.63
N ARG A 274 75.78 -136.05 -1.60
CA ARG A 274 76.37 -134.89 -2.32
C ARG A 274 75.78 -134.66 -3.71
N LEU A 275 74.82 -135.50 -4.14
CA LEU A 275 74.17 -135.42 -5.45
C LEU A 275 72.78 -134.75 -5.38
N ASP A 276 72.02 -134.97 -4.30
CA ASP A 276 70.65 -134.45 -4.16
C ASP A 276 70.61 -132.92 -4.06
N ALA A 277 71.61 -132.31 -3.41
CA ALA A 277 71.72 -130.86 -3.21
C ALA A 277 71.86 -130.05 -4.53
N LEU A 278 72.22 -130.69 -5.64
CA LEU A 278 72.37 -130.01 -6.94
C LEU A 278 71.04 -129.86 -7.71
N ASN A 279 69.98 -130.56 -7.31
CA ASN A 279 68.68 -130.50 -8.00
C ASN A 279 67.79 -129.33 -7.51
N GLU A 280 67.86 -128.95 -6.23
CA GLU A 280 67.03 -127.87 -5.68
C GLU A 280 67.39 -126.49 -6.27
N GLU A 281 68.68 -126.24 -6.49
CA GLU A 281 69.17 -124.98 -7.07
C GLU A 281 68.61 -124.76 -8.50
N HIS A 282 68.42 -125.83 -9.26
CA HIS A 282 67.93 -125.76 -10.64
C HIS A 282 66.43 -125.45 -10.75
N GLN A 283 65.65 -125.72 -9.70
CA GLN A 283 64.20 -125.45 -9.69
C GLN A 283 63.89 -123.99 -9.33
N THR A 284 64.62 -123.41 -8.37
CA THR A 284 64.43 -122.00 -7.94
C THR A 284 64.75 -120.97 -9.04
N LEU A 285 65.62 -121.32 -10.00
CA LEU A 285 65.94 -120.47 -11.16
C LEU A 285 64.80 -120.38 -12.19
N SER A 286 63.96 -121.41 -12.30
CA SER A 286 62.84 -121.45 -13.25
C SER A 286 61.73 -120.45 -12.87
N GLU A 287 61.37 -120.41 -11.58
CA GLU A 287 60.29 -119.56 -11.05
C GLU A 287 60.62 -118.06 -11.21
N ARG A 288 61.89 -117.68 -11.06
CA ARG A 288 62.38 -116.32 -11.31
C ARG A 288 62.20 -115.85 -12.77
N GLN A 289 62.25 -116.78 -13.73
CA GLN A 289 62.08 -116.46 -15.15
C GLN A 289 60.60 -116.27 -15.54
N ALA A 290 59.67 -116.92 -14.84
CA ALA A 290 58.23 -116.70 -15.04
C ALA A 290 57.76 -115.32 -14.53
N ALA A 291 58.24 -114.90 -13.35
CA ALA A 291 57.84 -113.63 -12.73
C ALA A 291 58.17 -112.40 -13.60
N THR A 292 59.39 -112.36 -14.15
CA THR A 292 59.89 -111.22 -14.95
C THR A 292 59.15 -111.00 -16.27
N VAL A 293 58.52 -112.03 -16.83
CA VAL A 293 57.67 -111.92 -18.04
C VAL A 293 56.29 -111.35 -17.73
N ALA A 294 55.78 -111.54 -16.50
CA ALA A 294 54.50 -110.97 -16.07
C ALA A 294 54.60 -109.44 -15.90
N ASP A 295 55.65 -108.96 -15.22
CA ASP A 295 55.85 -107.51 -14.98
C ASP A 295 56.06 -106.71 -16.27
N LEU A 296 56.72 -107.28 -17.28
CA LEU A 296 56.87 -106.62 -18.58
C LEU A 296 55.54 -106.42 -19.33
N ASN A 297 54.57 -107.33 -19.17
CA ASN A 297 53.25 -107.17 -19.76
C ASN A 297 52.39 -106.17 -18.96
N ASN A 298 52.46 -106.21 -17.64
CA ASN A 298 51.75 -105.26 -16.76
C ASN A 298 52.21 -103.80 -17.01
N THR A 299 53.52 -103.58 -17.09
CA THR A 299 54.08 -102.24 -17.38
C THR A 299 53.72 -101.76 -18.79
N ARG A 300 53.73 -102.64 -19.80
CA ARG A 300 53.27 -102.30 -21.16
C ARG A 300 51.80 -101.86 -21.20
N GLN A 301 50.93 -102.53 -20.43
CA GLN A 301 49.51 -102.17 -20.37
C GLN A 301 49.27 -100.84 -19.65
N ALA A 302 50.05 -100.54 -18.61
CA ALA A 302 50.00 -99.26 -17.90
C ALA A 302 50.37 -98.08 -18.81
N VAL A 303 51.41 -98.20 -19.65
CA VAL A 303 51.82 -97.14 -20.60
C VAL A 303 50.72 -96.82 -21.61
N LEU A 304 50.02 -97.83 -22.15
CA LEU A 304 48.90 -97.62 -23.08
C LEU A 304 47.73 -96.87 -22.43
N ASN A 305 47.41 -97.19 -21.17
CA ASN A 305 46.36 -96.48 -20.43
C ASN A 305 46.73 -95.00 -20.18
N VAL A 306 47.99 -94.71 -19.82
CA VAL A 306 48.48 -93.34 -19.63
C VAL A 306 48.44 -92.55 -20.95
N GLN A 307 48.80 -93.16 -22.08
CA GLN A 307 48.69 -92.52 -23.40
C GLN A 307 47.23 -92.16 -23.76
N ALA A 308 46.27 -93.05 -23.47
CA ALA A 308 44.85 -92.78 -23.68
C ALA A 308 44.34 -91.63 -22.80
N SER A 309 44.68 -91.61 -21.51
CA SER A 309 44.31 -90.52 -20.59
C SER A 309 44.91 -89.17 -20.99
N LEU A 310 46.18 -89.15 -21.45
CA LEU A 310 46.84 -87.91 -21.88
C LEU A 310 46.20 -87.33 -23.15
N ALA A 311 45.84 -88.17 -24.12
CA ALA A 311 45.12 -87.73 -25.32
C ALA A 311 43.74 -87.12 -24.97
N GLN A 312 43.03 -87.74 -24.02
CA GLN A 312 41.73 -87.24 -23.56
C GLN A 312 41.84 -85.91 -22.79
N ALA A 313 42.91 -85.71 -22.01
CA ALA A 313 43.18 -84.46 -21.32
C ALA A 313 43.53 -83.30 -22.28
N LEU A 314 44.29 -83.58 -23.35
CA LEU A 314 44.61 -82.58 -24.39
C LEU A 314 43.37 -82.10 -25.14
N ASP A 315 42.49 -83.03 -25.53
CA ASP A 315 41.21 -82.74 -26.19
C ASP A 315 40.24 -81.96 -25.27
N GLN A 316 40.31 -82.15 -23.95
CA GLN A 316 39.59 -81.33 -22.98
C GLN A 316 40.17 -79.92 -22.84
N HIS A 317 41.51 -79.78 -22.79
CA HIS A 317 42.17 -78.47 -22.71
C HIS A 317 41.84 -77.60 -23.93
N GLN A 318 41.94 -78.14 -25.14
CA GLN A 318 41.67 -77.41 -26.38
C GLN A 318 40.20 -76.91 -26.45
N ARG A 319 39.23 -77.69 -25.95
CA ARG A 319 37.84 -77.22 -25.85
C ARG A 319 37.65 -76.12 -24.81
N ALA A 320 38.29 -76.23 -23.64
CA ALA A 320 38.23 -75.21 -22.59
C ALA A 320 38.85 -73.89 -23.05
N GLU A 321 39.97 -73.96 -23.79
CA GLU A 321 40.69 -72.82 -24.36
C GLU A 321 39.86 -72.11 -25.45
N SER A 322 39.22 -72.87 -26.35
CA SER A 322 38.27 -72.32 -27.33
C SER A 322 37.08 -71.60 -26.66
N GLN A 323 36.49 -72.22 -25.62
CA GLN A 323 35.37 -71.62 -24.88
C GLN A 323 35.79 -70.39 -24.05
N ALA A 324 37.04 -70.32 -23.61
CA ALA A 324 37.59 -69.12 -22.97
C ALA A 324 37.76 -67.97 -24.00
N GLY A 325 38.22 -68.29 -25.21
CA GLY A 325 38.31 -67.33 -26.32
C GLY A 325 36.97 -66.71 -26.70
N GLU A 326 35.95 -67.53 -26.96
CA GLU A 326 34.59 -67.07 -27.28
C GLU A 326 34.01 -66.17 -26.17
N ARG A 327 34.21 -66.53 -24.89
CA ARG A 327 33.77 -65.72 -23.75
C ARG A 327 34.51 -64.39 -23.65
N PHE A 328 35.82 -64.38 -23.93
CA PHE A 328 36.61 -63.14 -23.94
C PHE A 328 36.16 -62.21 -25.07
N GLU A 329 35.87 -62.73 -26.26
CA GLU A 329 35.35 -61.95 -27.38
C GLU A 329 33.96 -61.35 -27.09
N VAL A 330 33.05 -62.12 -26.48
CA VAL A 330 31.74 -61.61 -26.01
C VAL A 330 31.90 -60.51 -24.96
N LEU A 331 32.76 -60.70 -23.95
CA LEU A 331 33.00 -59.70 -22.90
C LEU A 331 33.67 -58.44 -23.44
N SER A 332 34.60 -58.57 -24.40
CA SER A 332 35.25 -57.44 -25.08
C SER A 332 34.24 -56.58 -25.84
N ASN A 333 33.35 -57.22 -26.63
CA ASN A 333 32.27 -56.53 -27.34
C ASN A 333 31.28 -55.85 -26.37
N GLN A 334 30.93 -56.49 -25.25
CA GLN A 334 30.10 -55.88 -24.20
C GLN A 334 30.78 -54.67 -23.56
N HIS A 335 32.08 -54.73 -23.27
CA HIS A 335 32.82 -53.62 -22.70
C HIS A 335 32.89 -52.42 -23.65
N LEU A 336 33.15 -52.66 -24.94
CA LEU A 336 33.15 -51.63 -25.98
C LEU A 336 31.77 -50.96 -26.13
N GLN A 337 30.69 -51.73 -26.04
CA GLN A 337 29.33 -51.19 -26.09
C GLN A 337 29.01 -50.34 -24.85
N LEU A 338 29.38 -50.80 -23.65
CA LEU A 338 29.25 -50.03 -22.41
C LEU A 338 30.07 -48.73 -22.43
N GLU A 339 31.25 -48.72 -23.05
CA GLU A 339 32.06 -47.52 -23.22
C GLU A 339 31.40 -46.52 -24.19
N GLN A 340 30.81 -47.00 -25.30
CA GLN A 340 30.04 -46.13 -26.20
C GLN A 340 28.82 -45.53 -25.51
N ASP A 341 28.07 -46.32 -24.73
CA ASP A 341 26.89 -45.84 -24.01
C ASP A 341 27.26 -44.93 -22.83
N HIS A 342 28.40 -45.13 -22.17
CA HIS A 342 28.95 -44.18 -21.19
C HIS A 342 29.24 -42.82 -21.84
N ASN A 343 29.93 -42.79 -22.99
CA ASN A 343 30.23 -41.55 -23.71
C ASN A 343 28.96 -40.84 -24.22
N ARG A 344 27.93 -41.58 -24.65
CA ARG A 344 26.60 -41.04 -24.97
C ARG A 344 25.91 -40.42 -23.76
N LEU A 345 25.91 -41.10 -22.62
CA LEU A 345 25.32 -40.59 -21.38
C LEU A 345 26.07 -39.36 -20.85
N GLN A 346 27.41 -39.33 -20.94
CA GLN A 346 28.22 -38.21 -20.51
C GLN A 346 27.97 -36.95 -21.37
N SER A 347 27.93 -37.09 -22.69
CA SER A 347 27.61 -35.98 -23.60
C SER A 347 26.17 -35.49 -23.44
N ALA A 348 25.19 -36.40 -23.30
CA ALA A 348 23.82 -36.04 -22.97
C ALA A 348 23.71 -35.29 -21.63
N ARG A 349 24.48 -35.70 -20.61
CA ARG A 349 24.51 -35.01 -19.30
C ARG A 349 25.07 -33.59 -19.42
N GLN A 350 26.13 -33.37 -20.19
CA GLN A 350 26.67 -32.02 -20.45
C GLN A 350 25.66 -31.13 -21.18
N THR A 351 24.93 -31.65 -22.16
CA THR A 351 23.85 -30.90 -22.83
C THR A 351 22.72 -30.56 -21.85
N LEU A 352 22.36 -31.48 -20.96
CA LEU A 352 21.34 -31.24 -19.94
C LEU A 352 21.80 -30.18 -18.91
N GLU A 353 23.05 -30.24 -18.46
CA GLU A 353 23.68 -29.25 -17.56
C GLU A 353 23.66 -27.84 -18.17
N GLN A 354 24.03 -27.70 -19.45
CA GLN A 354 23.97 -26.41 -20.17
C GLN A 354 22.53 -25.89 -20.33
N THR A 355 21.58 -26.79 -20.61
CA THR A 355 20.17 -26.43 -20.74
C THR A 355 19.58 -25.99 -19.40
N LEU A 356 20.00 -26.62 -18.29
CA LEU A 356 19.64 -26.24 -16.92
C LEU A 356 20.22 -24.86 -16.54
N GLU A 357 21.46 -24.55 -16.91
CA GLU A 357 22.05 -23.22 -16.70
C GLU A 357 21.30 -22.13 -17.48
N GLN A 358 20.92 -22.39 -18.73
CA GLN A 358 20.09 -21.48 -19.52
C GLN A 358 18.70 -21.26 -18.87
N ALA A 359 18.02 -22.35 -18.49
CA ALA A 359 16.73 -22.26 -17.82
C ALA A 359 16.80 -21.50 -16.48
N HIS A 360 17.87 -21.68 -15.69
CA HIS A 360 18.10 -20.90 -14.47
C HIS A 360 18.35 -19.40 -14.74
N LEU A 361 19.01 -19.05 -15.85
CA LEU A 361 19.24 -17.66 -16.25
C LEU A 361 17.94 -16.99 -16.72
N GLU A 362 17.11 -17.71 -17.48
CA GLU A 362 15.77 -17.26 -17.89
C GLU A 362 14.84 -17.12 -16.66
N LEU A 363 14.89 -18.06 -15.71
CA LEU A 363 14.11 -17.96 -14.47
C LEU A 363 14.52 -16.76 -13.60
N ARG A 364 15.81 -16.40 -13.58
CA ARG A 364 16.29 -15.17 -12.91
C ARG A 364 15.82 -13.91 -13.59
N THR A 365 16.04 -13.78 -14.90
CA THR A 365 15.66 -12.56 -15.65
C THR A 365 14.14 -12.36 -15.70
N THR A 366 13.34 -13.43 -15.76
CA THR A 366 11.88 -13.35 -15.60
C THR A 366 11.45 -13.02 -14.16
N GLY A 367 12.15 -13.52 -13.15
CA GLY A 367 11.93 -13.14 -11.74
C GLY A 367 12.26 -11.67 -11.46
N GLU A 368 13.38 -11.16 -11.96
CA GLU A 368 13.75 -9.74 -11.90
C GLU A 368 12.72 -8.86 -12.62
N SER A 369 12.26 -9.30 -13.80
CA SER A 369 11.18 -8.63 -14.55
C SER A 369 9.84 -8.64 -13.79
N LEU A 370 9.52 -9.71 -13.08
CA LEU A 370 8.32 -9.80 -12.23
C LEU A 370 8.39 -8.80 -11.06
N ILE A 371 9.54 -8.70 -10.39
CA ILE A 371 9.76 -7.74 -9.29
C ILE A 371 9.65 -6.31 -9.80
N ALA A 372 10.26 -5.98 -10.95
CA ALA A 372 10.14 -4.67 -11.57
C ALA A 372 8.68 -4.32 -11.94
N LEU A 373 7.92 -5.28 -12.47
CA LEU A 373 6.51 -5.10 -12.83
C LEU A 373 5.60 -4.98 -11.60
N GLN A 374 5.89 -5.69 -10.51
CA GLN A 374 5.23 -5.50 -9.21
C GLN A 374 5.48 -4.10 -8.62
N GLN A 375 6.72 -3.60 -8.71
CA GLN A 375 7.06 -2.25 -8.27
C GLN A 375 6.35 -1.17 -9.11
N ALA A 376 6.35 -1.33 -10.44
CA ALA A 376 5.62 -0.43 -11.34
C ALA A 376 4.11 -0.42 -11.04
N HIS A 377 3.49 -1.59 -10.87
CA HIS A 377 2.07 -1.68 -10.52
C HIS A 377 1.76 -1.04 -9.15
N GLY A 378 2.65 -1.17 -8.17
CA GLY A 378 2.53 -0.47 -6.89
C GLY A 378 2.59 1.06 -7.02
N GLN A 379 3.41 1.58 -7.95
CA GLN A 379 3.47 3.01 -8.26
C GLN A 379 2.20 3.49 -8.99
N GLU A 380 1.70 2.73 -9.97
CA GLU A 380 0.42 3.01 -10.63
C GLU A 380 -0.75 3.03 -9.64
N GLN A 381 -0.83 2.06 -8.72
CA GLN A 381 -1.86 2.05 -7.68
C GLN A 381 -1.80 3.30 -6.78
N GLN A 382 -0.61 3.76 -6.41
CA GLN A 382 -0.44 4.99 -5.63
C GLN A 382 -0.85 6.24 -6.43
N GLN A 383 -0.49 6.32 -7.71
CA GLN A 383 -0.93 7.42 -8.59
C GLN A 383 -2.45 7.41 -8.80
N HIS A 384 -3.07 6.24 -8.99
CA HIS A 384 -4.51 6.10 -9.09
C HIS A 384 -5.24 6.52 -7.81
N ALA A 385 -4.72 6.20 -6.63
CA ALA A 385 -5.27 6.66 -5.36
C ALA A 385 -5.18 8.19 -5.23
N GLN A 386 -4.01 8.78 -5.49
CA GLN A 386 -3.82 10.24 -5.48
C GLN A 386 -4.74 10.97 -6.48
N LEU A 387 -4.89 10.41 -7.68
CA LEU A 387 -5.77 10.98 -8.70
C LEU A 387 -7.26 10.83 -8.33
N ALA A 388 -7.65 9.74 -7.66
CA ALA A 388 -9.00 9.56 -7.14
C ALA A 388 -9.32 10.59 -6.05
N ASP A 389 -8.41 10.84 -5.10
CA ASP A 389 -8.60 11.87 -4.06
C ASP A 389 -8.68 13.29 -4.67
N GLN A 390 -7.82 13.60 -5.64
CA GLN A 390 -7.87 14.87 -6.39
C GLN A 390 -9.17 15.02 -7.17
N PHE A 391 -9.67 13.93 -7.79
CA PHE A 391 -10.95 13.93 -8.49
C PHE A 391 -12.11 14.14 -7.51
N GLN A 392 -12.16 13.44 -6.38
CA GLN A 392 -13.22 13.60 -5.37
C GLN A 392 -13.24 15.01 -4.77
N SER A 393 -12.07 15.58 -4.44
CA SER A 393 -11.95 16.97 -4.01
C SER A 393 -12.46 17.97 -5.06
N THR A 394 -12.11 17.76 -6.33
CA THR A 394 -12.54 18.65 -7.44
C THR A 394 -14.02 18.48 -7.76
N TRP A 395 -14.55 17.26 -7.71
CA TRP A 395 -15.96 16.95 -7.87
C TRP A 395 -16.80 17.56 -6.75
N THR A 396 -16.35 17.47 -5.51
CA THR A 396 -17.01 18.10 -4.34
C THR A 396 -17.08 19.62 -4.47
N ARG A 397 -16.00 20.28 -4.92
CA ARG A 397 -16.00 21.72 -5.23
C ARG A 397 -16.95 22.08 -6.38
N PHE A 398 -16.95 21.30 -7.46
CA PHE A 398 -17.88 21.49 -8.59
C PHE A 398 -19.35 21.32 -8.18
N GLN A 399 -19.66 20.30 -7.36
CA GLN A 399 -21.01 20.05 -6.85
C GLN A 399 -21.51 21.20 -5.97
N LEU A 400 -20.66 21.77 -5.09
CA LEU A 400 -21.02 22.96 -4.32
C LEU A 400 -21.34 24.15 -5.23
N ILE A 401 -20.45 24.49 -6.17
CA ILE A 401 -20.65 25.63 -7.08
C ILE A 401 -21.92 25.44 -7.93
N SER A 402 -22.10 24.25 -8.51
CA SER A 402 -23.27 23.91 -9.32
C SER A 402 -24.56 24.06 -8.53
N ARG A 403 -24.61 23.59 -7.28
CA ARG A 403 -25.77 23.75 -6.39
C ARG A 403 -25.97 25.20 -5.94
N LEU A 404 -24.92 26.00 -5.73
CA LEU A 404 -25.03 27.43 -5.38
C LEU A 404 -25.61 28.26 -6.53
N LEU A 405 -25.18 28.00 -7.76
CA LEU A 405 -25.68 28.68 -8.96
C LEU A 405 -27.09 28.19 -9.36
N ALA A 406 -27.42 26.93 -9.10
CA ALA A 406 -28.75 26.37 -9.34
C ALA A 406 -29.77 26.67 -8.22
N ALA A 407 -29.33 27.15 -7.05
CA ALA A 407 -30.21 27.55 -5.97
C ALA A 407 -31.10 28.72 -6.42
N LYS A 408 -32.42 28.52 -6.40
CA LYS A 408 -33.38 29.57 -6.80
C LYS A 408 -33.77 30.40 -5.59
N PRO A 409 -33.78 31.76 -5.68
CA PRO A 409 -34.42 32.58 -4.67
C PRO A 409 -35.92 32.26 -4.58
N ARG A 410 -36.48 32.45 -3.38
CA ARG A 410 -37.93 32.42 -3.17
C ARG A 410 -38.54 33.70 -3.73
N GLU A 411 -39.65 33.59 -4.43
CA GLU A 411 -40.35 34.74 -4.98
C GLU A 411 -41.12 35.50 -3.87
N SER A 412 -40.91 36.82 -3.81
CA SER A 412 -41.64 37.73 -2.92
C SER A 412 -41.99 39.01 -3.67
N ALA A 413 -43.29 39.33 -3.71
CA ALA A 413 -43.80 40.54 -4.36
C ALA A 413 -43.35 41.82 -3.62
N GLY A 414 -43.17 41.75 -2.29
CA GLY A 414 -42.66 42.88 -1.50
C GLY A 414 -41.20 43.21 -1.83
N LEU A 415 -40.32 42.19 -1.90
CA LEU A 415 -38.91 42.38 -2.28
C LEU A 415 -38.77 42.86 -3.72
N ALA A 416 -39.61 42.35 -4.64
CA ALA A 416 -39.65 42.83 -6.02
C ALA A 416 -40.02 44.32 -6.09
N ARG A 417 -41.08 44.75 -5.39
CA ARG A 417 -41.46 46.17 -5.27
C ARG A 417 -40.37 47.02 -4.61
N PHE A 418 -39.70 46.51 -3.58
CA PHE A 418 -38.61 47.24 -2.91
C PHE A 418 -37.46 47.54 -3.89
N ARG A 419 -37.07 46.57 -4.72
CA ARG A 419 -36.06 46.74 -5.77
C ARG A 419 -36.54 47.71 -6.86
N GLU A 420 -37.78 47.57 -7.32
CA GLU A 420 -38.39 48.47 -8.31
C GLU A 420 -38.38 49.94 -7.83
N LEU A 421 -38.77 50.20 -6.58
CA LEU A 421 -38.71 51.52 -5.94
C LEU A 421 -37.27 52.03 -5.78
N LEU A 422 -36.31 51.16 -5.45
CA LEU A 422 -34.91 51.53 -5.27
C LEU A 422 -34.20 51.88 -6.58
N ASP A 423 -34.46 51.12 -7.65
CA ASP A 423 -33.82 51.29 -8.95
C ASP A 423 -34.47 52.39 -9.81
N ASN A 424 -35.75 52.74 -9.59
CA ASN A 424 -36.49 53.71 -10.40
C ASN A 424 -36.89 54.98 -9.61
N ASP A 425 -37.87 54.88 -8.70
CA ASP A 425 -38.46 56.04 -8.03
C ASP A 425 -37.45 56.76 -7.10
N TYR A 426 -36.66 56.02 -6.32
CA TYR A 426 -35.60 56.60 -5.49
C TYR A 426 -34.49 57.25 -6.32
N MET A 427 -34.04 56.62 -7.42
CA MET A 427 -33.04 57.22 -8.31
C MET A 427 -33.58 58.52 -8.93
N THR A 428 -34.85 58.54 -9.34
CA THR A 428 -35.52 59.74 -9.88
C THR A 428 -35.62 60.87 -8.84
N PHE A 429 -35.81 60.52 -7.57
CA PHE A 429 -35.79 61.48 -6.46
C PHE A 429 -34.37 61.99 -6.16
N ALA A 430 -33.37 61.10 -6.13
CA ALA A 430 -31.97 61.44 -5.85
C ALA A 430 -31.32 62.28 -6.97
N ASP A 431 -31.57 61.96 -8.24
CA ASP A 431 -31.17 62.78 -9.41
C ASP A 431 -31.89 64.14 -9.44
N GLY A 432 -33.05 64.24 -8.76
CA GLY A 432 -33.79 65.48 -8.58
C GLY A 432 -33.19 66.38 -7.49
N GLU A 433 -32.73 65.79 -6.39
CA GLU A 433 -32.04 66.52 -5.32
C GLU A 433 -30.65 67.01 -5.77
N SER A 434 -29.95 67.77 -4.93
CA SER A 434 -28.62 68.31 -5.23
C SER A 434 -27.74 68.34 -3.98
N CYS A 435 -27.95 67.38 -3.07
CA CYS A 435 -27.41 67.35 -1.72
C CYS A 435 -26.42 66.19 -1.53
N LEU A 436 -25.48 66.11 -2.49
CA LEU A 436 -24.36 65.16 -2.70
C LEU A 436 -23.62 64.60 -1.47
N GLY A 437 -23.77 65.19 -0.28
CA GLY A 437 -23.24 64.68 0.97
C GLY A 437 -24.08 63.57 1.63
N ALA A 438 -25.40 63.52 1.40
CA ALA A 438 -26.31 62.59 2.07
C ALA A 438 -26.67 61.36 1.21
N GLU A 439 -26.87 61.57 -0.09
CA GLU A 439 -27.31 60.56 -1.09
C GLU A 439 -26.49 59.25 -1.01
N ALA A 440 -25.16 59.35 -0.97
CA ALA A 440 -24.26 58.20 -0.93
C ALA A 440 -24.28 57.42 0.41
N LYS A 441 -24.80 58.02 1.49
CA LYS A 441 -25.09 57.34 2.76
C LYS A 441 -26.45 56.67 2.69
N ALA A 442 -27.48 57.41 2.26
CA ALA A 442 -28.85 56.92 2.14
C ALA A 442 -28.95 55.68 1.23
N LEU A 443 -28.36 55.73 0.04
CA LEU A 443 -28.33 54.60 -0.91
C LEU A 443 -27.71 53.34 -0.28
N ARG A 444 -26.62 53.47 0.48
CA ARG A 444 -25.98 52.33 1.17
C ARG A 444 -26.87 51.75 2.27
N MET A 445 -27.61 52.59 2.99
CA MET A 445 -28.56 52.14 4.02
C MET A 445 -29.77 51.44 3.38
N LEU A 446 -30.30 51.94 2.26
CA LEU A 446 -31.37 51.28 1.50
C LEU A 446 -30.90 49.94 0.89
N GLN A 447 -29.68 49.88 0.36
CA GLN A 447 -29.07 48.62 -0.13
C GLN A 447 -28.86 47.60 1.00
N SER A 448 -28.54 48.04 2.21
CA SER A 448 -28.48 47.16 3.38
C SER A 448 -29.86 46.62 3.79
N ILE A 449 -30.91 47.44 3.68
CA ILE A 449 -32.30 47.01 3.91
C ILE A 449 -32.76 46.02 2.83
N GLU A 450 -32.40 46.22 1.57
CA GLU A 450 -32.68 45.29 0.46
C GLU A 450 -32.06 43.91 0.72
N GLN A 451 -30.79 43.87 1.14
CA GLN A 451 -30.08 42.63 1.48
C GLN A 451 -30.72 41.88 2.65
N GLU A 452 -31.24 42.61 3.64
CA GLU A 452 -31.93 42.06 4.81
C GLU A 452 -33.31 41.52 4.46
N LEU A 453 -34.08 42.23 3.61
CA LEU A 453 -35.33 41.74 3.02
C LEU A 453 -35.12 40.49 2.16
N ALA A 454 -34.03 40.45 1.37
CA ALA A 454 -33.67 39.27 0.60
C ALA A 454 -33.32 38.07 1.48
N LEU A 455 -32.64 38.32 2.62
CA LEU A 455 -32.38 37.31 3.64
C LEU A 455 -33.68 36.81 4.28
N LEU A 456 -34.59 37.68 4.71
CA LEU A 456 -35.91 37.30 5.27
C LEU A 456 -36.73 36.43 4.30
N VAL A 457 -36.70 36.74 2.99
CA VAL A 457 -37.38 35.95 1.95
C VAL A 457 -36.75 34.58 1.75
N GLY A 458 -35.42 34.48 1.77
CA GLY A 458 -34.70 33.21 1.71
C GLY A 458 -34.80 32.38 3.00
N PHE A 459 -34.98 33.04 4.13
CA PHE A 459 -34.88 32.47 5.49
C PHE A 459 -36.00 32.97 6.41
N PRO A 460 -37.28 32.57 6.19
CA PRO A 460 -38.40 33.06 7.00
C PRO A 460 -38.28 32.71 8.49
N ASP A 461 -37.50 31.68 8.82
CA ASP A 461 -37.28 31.16 10.17
C ASP A 461 -36.60 32.19 11.12
N ILE A 462 -36.06 33.29 10.60
CA ILE A 462 -35.46 34.40 11.37
C ILE A 462 -36.42 35.58 11.61
N HIS A 463 -37.54 35.69 10.88
CA HIS A 463 -38.40 36.88 10.85
C HIS A 463 -39.05 37.26 12.20
N GLU A 464 -39.19 36.29 13.11
CA GLU A 464 -39.74 36.49 14.45
C GLU A 464 -38.66 36.40 15.55
N ARG A 465 -37.38 36.50 15.19
CA ARG A 465 -36.25 36.29 16.12
C ARG A 465 -35.38 37.54 16.25
N THR A 466 -35.06 37.92 17.48
CA THR A 466 -34.06 38.94 17.76
C THR A 466 -32.67 38.47 17.32
N ILE A 467 -32.01 39.30 16.51
CA ILE A 467 -30.68 39.03 15.94
C ILE A 467 -29.59 39.45 16.94
N VAL A 468 -28.82 38.47 17.41
CA VAL A 468 -27.77 38.63 18.42
C VAL A 468 -26.39 38.39 17.82
N GLY A 469 -25.59 39.46 17.72
CA GLY A 469 -24.23 39.40 17.18
C GLY A 469 -23.23 38.85 18.21
N ILE A 470 -22.54 37.77 17.87
CA ILE A 470 -21.46 37.20 18.68
C ILE A 470 -20.14 37.77 18.14
N VAL A 471 -19.68 38.88 18.72
CA VAL A 471 -18.61 39.75 18.20
C VAL A 471 -17.37 39.71 19.10
N GLY A 472 -16.17 39.91 18.56
CA GLY A 472 -14.94 40.00 19.35
C GLY A 472 -13.70 39.61 18.56
N GLY A 473 -12.53 39.70 19.19
CA GLY A 473 -11.24 39.47 18.54
C GLY A 473 -10.99 38.07 17.98
N PHE A 474 -9.93 37.91 17.20
CA PHE A 474 -9.45 36.61 16.74
C PHE A 474 -9.13 35.71 17.95
N SER A 475 -9.48 34.42 17.86
CA SER A 475 -9.36 33.45 18.96
C SER A 475 -10.19 33.76 20.23
N SER A 476 -11.06 34.78 20.27
CA SER A 476 -11.83 35.14 21.49
C SER A 476 -12.94 34.16 21.91
N GLY A 477 -13.04 32.99 21.26
CA GLY A 477 -13.91 31.88 21.67
C GLY A 477 -15.33 31.88 21.10
N LYS A 478 -15.74 32.90 20.31
CA LYS A 478 -17.08 33.06 19.69
C LYS A 478 -17.81 31.75 19.33
N SER A 479 -17.24 30.96 18.42
CA SER A 479 -17.86 29.73 17.93
C SER A 479 -17.99 28.64 19.01
N GLU A 480 -17.05 28.54 19.96
CA GLU A 480 -17.16 27.58 21.09
C GLU A 480 -18.09 28.08 22.20
N PHE A 481 -18.23 29.40 22.38
CA PHE A 481 -19.26 29.99 23.22
C PHE A 481 -20.66 29.62 22.71
N ILE A 482 -20.94 29.75 21.41
CA ILE A 482 -22.20 29.26 20.82
C ILE A 482 -22.33 27.73 20.98
N ASN A 483 -21.27 26.96 20.71
CA ASN A 483 -21.26 25.50 20.88
C ASN A 483 -21.51 25.01 22.32
N SER A 484 -21.36 25.87 23.34
CA SER A 484 -21.67 25.53 24.74
C SER A 484 -23.18 25.42 24.98
N PHE A 485 -24.00 26.20 24.27
CA PHE A 485 -25.46 26.19 24.35
C PHE A 485 -26.10 25.12 23.44
N ILE A 486 -25.38 24.65 22.43
CA ILE A 486 -25.83 23.56 21.55
C ILE A 486 -25.91 22.24 22.33
N ARG A 487 -27.08 21.59 22.26
CA ARG A 487 -27.36 20.27 22.85
C ARG A 487 -27.04 19.11 21.88
N ASP A 488 -27.00 19.38 20.57
CA ASP A 488 -26.61 18.41 19.53
C ASP A 488 -25.08 18.14 19.54
N PRO A 489 -24.62 16.89 19.72
CA PRO A 489 -23.18 16.57 19.71
C PRO A 489 -22.61 16.38 18.30
N GLU A 490 -23.43 16.17 17.27
CA GLU A 490 -22.94 15.90 15.91
C GLU A 490 -22.84 17.17 15.06
N VAL A 491 -23.63 18.21 15.33
CA VAL A 491 -23.57 19.51 14.64
C VAL A 491 -23.07 20.57 15.61
N ARG A 492 -21.85 21.06 15.35
CA ARG A 492 -21.18 22.13 16.09
C ARG A 492 -20.48 23.04 15.08
N LEU A 493 -20.42 24.33 15.38
CA LEU A 493 -19.64 25.30 14.61
C LEU A 493 -18.16 24.87 14.58
N PRO A 494 -17.44 25.11 13.46
CA PRO A 494 -16.03 24.73 13.37
C PRO A 494 -15.17 25.58 14.33
N VAL A 495 -14.32 24.91 15.11
CA VAL A 495 -13.43 25.53 16.11
C VAL A 495 -12.00 25.06 15.87
N GLY A 496 -11.04 25.99 15.92
CA GLY A 496 -9.62 25.71 15.70
C GLY A 496 -8.74 26.93 16.00
N MET A 497 -7.42 26.73 16.06
CA MET A 497 -6.45 27.80 16.35
C MET A 497 -6.01 28.62 15.12
N GLN A 498 -6.36 28.16 13.92
CA GLN A 498 -6.32 28.97 12.70
C GLN A 498 -7.70 29.62 12.48
N PRO A 499 -7.83 30.65 11.63
CA PRO A 499 -9.14 31.13 11.21
C PRO A 499 -9.97 29.96 10.67
N VAL A 500 -11.19 29.80 11.19
CA VAL A 500 -12.14 28.73 10.81
C VAL A 500 -13.46 29.32 10.34
N THR A 501 -13.96 30.35 11.05
CA THR A 501 -15.18 31.11 10.72
C THR A 501 -14.94 32.08 9.55
N ALA A 502 -14.63 31.54 8.37
CA ALA A 502 -14.46 32.33 7.15
C ALA A 502 -15.78 32.76 6.49
N ILE A 503 -16.88 32.02 6.75
CA ILE A 503 -18.23 32.33 6.27
C ILE A 503 -19.14 32.56 7.50
N PRO A 504 -19.76 33.74 7.63
CA PRO A 504 -20.72 34.06 8.70
C PRO A 504 -21.82 33.00 8.83
N SER A 505 -22.14 32.62 10.06
CA SER A 505 -23.09 31.54 10.34
C SER A 505 -24.19 32.00 11.29
N TYR A 506 -25.42 32.05 10.78
CA TYR A 506 -26.63 32.19 11.59
C TYR A 506 -26.90 30.88 12.33
N VAL A 507 -27.14 30.93 13.64
CA VAL A 507 -27.45 29.77 14.47
C VAL A 507 -28.76 30.00 15.21
N LEU A 508 -29.71 29.07 15.09
CA LEU A 508 -31.03 29.20 15.72
C LEU A 508 -31.47 27.93 16.45
N ALA A 509 -32.33 28.11 17.45
CA ALA A 509 -32.97 27.02 18.17
C ALA A 509 -34.12 26.42 17.33
N THR A 510 -34.08 25.10 17.12
CA THR A 510 -35.12 24.32 16.44
C THR A 510 -35.06 22.85 16.86
N ASP A 511 -36.19 22.15 16.83
CA ASP A 511 -36.27 20.71 17.07
C ASP A 511 -35.64 19.89 15.92
N GLN A 512 -35.71 20.41 14.69
CA GLN A 512 -35.20 19.74 13.50
C GLN A 512 -33.85 20.29 13.08
N ARG A 513 -32.82 19.42 13.10
CA ARG A 513 -31.48 19.71 12.59
C ARG A 513 -31.56 20.17 11.12
N MET A 514 -31.07 21.37 10.84
CA MET A 514 -31.04 21.95 9.51
C MET A 514 -29.71 22.68 9.28
N ILE A 515 -29.08 22.46 8.13
CA ILE A 515 -27.88 23.19 7.72
C ILE A 515 -28.13 23.69 6.30
N ARG A 516 -28.09 25.01 6.09
CA ARG A 516 -28.35 25.63 4.78
C ARG A 516 -27.21 26.55 4.38
N GLY A 517 -26.72 26.40 3.15
CA GLY A 517 -25.84 27.36 2.50
C GLY A 517 -26.69 28.34 1.69
N TYR A 518 -26.57 29.64 1.95
CA TYR A 518 -27.31 30.67 1.24
C TYR A 518 -26.48 31.22 0.07
N SER A 519 -27.07 31.25 -1.11
CA SER A 519 -26.46 31.75 -2.34
C SER A 519 -26.62 33.26 -2.45
N ALA A 520 -25.65 33.94 -3.07
CA ALA A 520 -25.66 35.39 -3.26
C ALA A 520 -26.87 35.91 -4.07
N ASN A 521 -27.60 35.03 -4.77
CA ASN A 521 -28.85 35.37 -5.47
C ASN A 521 -30.11 35.34 -4.58
N GLY A 522 -30.00 34.98 -3.29
CA GLY A 522 -31.11 34.82 -2.34
C GLY A 522 -31.72 33.42 -2.29
N GLY A 523 -31.24 32.47 -3.10
CA GLY A 523 -31.57 31.05 -3.01
C GLY A 523 -30.81 30.35 -1.88
N HIS A 524 -31.23 29.13 -1.53
CA HIS A 524 -30.50 28.29 -0.57
C HIS A 524 -30.36 26.85 -1.06
N MET A 525 -29.41 26.13 -0.47
CA MET A 525 -29.34 24.67 -0.53
C MET A 525 -29.22 24.06 0.86
N GLU A 526 -29.69 22.84 1.03
CA GLU A 526 -29.40 22.04 2.23
C GLU A 526 -28.03 21.38 2.12
N LEU A 527 -27.24 21.47 3.19
CA LEU A 527 -25.93 20.87 3.34
C LEU A 527 -26.04 19.69 4.31
N ASP A 528 -25.41 18.56 4.00
CA ASP A 528 -25.36 17.44 4.93
C ASP A 528 -24.27 17.65 6.01
N VAL A 529 -24.38 16.90 7.11
CA VAL A 529 -23.49 17.05 8.29
C VAL A 529 -22.04 16.65 7.99
N ALA A 530 -21.79 15.74 7.06
CA ALA A 530 -20.45 15.34 6.68
C ALA A 530 -19.79 16.40 5.79
N PHE A 531 -20.53 16.93 4.81
CA PHE A 531 -20.11 18.06 4.00
C PHE A 531 -19.82 19.29 4.87
N TYR A 532 -20.73 19.66 5.79
CA TYR A 532 -20.56 20.79 6.70
C TYR A 532 -19.26 20.70 7.52
N LYS A 533 -18.95 19.52 8.08
CA LYS A 533 -17.68 19.27 8.79
C LYS A 533 -16.43 19.40 7.91
N ASN A 534 -16.57 19.21 6.60
CA ASN A 534 -15.48 19.35 5.64
C ASN A 534 -15.29 20.80 5.14
N ILE A 535 -16.20 21.74 5.46
CA ILE A 535 -16.05 23.18 5.20
C ILE A 535 -15.01 23.78 6.18
N SER A 536 -13.75 23.44 5.93
CA SER A 536 -12.59 24.02 6.60
C SER A 536 -12.09 25.27 5.86
N HIS A 537 -11.31 26.11 6.52
CA HIS A 537 -10.64 27.24 5.86
C HIS A 537 -9.66 26.79 4.76
N ALA A 538 -9.12 25.57 4.84
CA ALA A 538 -8.33 24.96 3.77
C ALA A 538 -9.20 24.58 2.56
N PHE A 539 -10.42 24.10 2.78
CA PHE A 539 -11.39 23.87 1.70
C PHE A 539 -11.84 25.20 1.05
N ILE A 540 -12.13 26.23 1.84
CA ILE A 540 -12.50 27.56 1.34
C ILE A 540 -11.35 28.20 0.55
N ASN A 541 -10.11 28.12 1.02
CA ASN A 541 -8.93 28.60 0.28
C ASN A 541 -8.52 27.70 -0.90
N SER A 542 -9.18 26.55 -1.12
CA SER A 542 -8.91 25.69 -2.28
C SER A 542 -9.67 26.10 -3.55
N PHE A 543 -10.51 27.14 -3.46
CA PHE A 543 -11.14 27.79 -4.61
C PHE A 543 -10.23 28.92 -5.13
N SER A 544 -10.18 29.10 -6.46
CA SER A 544 -9.40 30.18 -7.09
C SER A 544 -10.14 31.53 -7.12
N PHE A 545 -11.12 31.70 -6.24
CA PHE A 545 -12.00 32.85 -6.10
C PHE A 545 -12.57 32.84 -4.67
N ASP A 546 -13.00 34.01 -4.16
CA ASP A 546 -13.61 34.07 -2.83
C ASP A 546 -14.99 33.40 -2.82
N LEU A 547 -15.10 32.26 -2.13
CA LEU A 547 -16.36 31.51 -2.00
C LEU A 547 -17.48 32.35 -1.35
N LYS A 548 -17.17 33.35 -0.53
CA LYS A 548 -18.17 34.26 0.08
C LYS A 548 -18.96 35.03 -0.96
N SER A 549 -18.39 35.26 -2.16
CA SER A 549 -19.10 35.89 -3.28
C SER A 549 -20.21 35.03 -3.90
N LEU A 550 -20.17 33.70 -3.70
CA LEU A 550 -21.24 32.78 -4.09
C LEU A 550 -22.08 32.33 -2.89
N MET A 551 -21.48 32.16 -1.71
CA MET A 551 -22.14 31.72 -0.47
C MET A 551 -21.84 32.70 0.68
N PRO A 552 -22.51 33.87 0.74
CA PRO A 552 -22.19 34.93 1.69
C PRO A 552 -22.44 34.56 3.17
N PHE A 553 -23.35 33.63 3.46
CA PHE A 553 -23.62 33.15 4.81
C PHE A 553 -24.19 31.72 4.82
N MET A 554 -24.19 31.11 6.01
CA MET A 554 -24.84 29.84 6.29
C MET A 554 -25.88 29.98 7.41
N CYS A 555 -26.80 29.02 7.49
CA CYS A 555 -27.70 28.82 8.62
C CYS A 555 -27.47 27.42 9.22
N VAL A 556 -27.43 27.34 10.55
CA VAL A 556 -27.29 26.13 11.35
C VAL A 556 -28.41 26.11 12.41
N GLY A 557 -29.49 25.39 12.12
CA GLY A 557 -30.56 25.16 13.09
C GLY A 557 -30.32 23.89 13.88
N VAL A 558 -30.29 24.01 15.21
CA VAL A 558 -29.89 22.96 16.16
C VAL A 558 -30.73 23.01 17.43
N GLN A 559 -30.72 21.89 18.17
CA GLN A 559 -31.40 21.81 19.46
C GLN A 559 -30.61 22.60 20.52
N MET A 560 -31.28 23.55 21.16
CA MET A 560 -30.80 24.39 22.25
C MET A 560 -31.82 24.37 23.41
N ALA A 561 -31.73 25.31 24.36
CA ALA A 561 -32.75 25.59 25.37
C ALA A 561 -33.86 26.49 24.81
N PRO A 562 -35.10 26.00 24.57
CA PRO A 562 -36.18 26.85 24.06
C PRO A 562 -36.48 28.05 24.98
N GLU A 563 -36.46 27.81 26.29
CA GLU A 563 -36.62 28.82 27.35
C GLU A 563 -35.70 30.03 27.22
N LEU A 564 -34.50 29.87 26.64
CA LEU A 564 -33.49 30.90 26.47
C LEU A 564 -33.32 31.40 25.03
N PHE A 565 -33.62 30.57 24.03
CA PHE A 565 -33.17 30.79 22.65
C PHE A 565 -34.25 30.58 21.58
N SER A 566 -35.51 30.31 21.93
CA SER A 566 -36.60 30.08 20.96
C SER A 566 -36.75 31.19 19.93
N ASN A 567 -36.62 32.44 20.38
CA ASN A 567 -36.80 33.65 19.59
C ASN A 567 -35.46 34.39 19.37
N ILE A 568 -34.32 33.71 19.54
CA ILE A 568 -32.98 34.26 19.30
C ILE A 568 -32.39 33.62 18.04
N CYS A 569 -31.72 34.45 17.23
CA CYS A 569 -30.81 33.99 16.18
C CYS A 569 -29.42 34.59 16.42
N PHE A 570 -28.43 33.72 16.65
CA PHE A 570 -27.04 34.14 16.82
C PHE A 570 -26.37 34.33 15.46
N ILE A 571 -25.52 35.35 15.31
CA ILE A 571 -24.57 35.44 14.20
C ILE A 571 -23.17 35.19 14.72
N ASP A 572 -22.56 34.06 14.33
CA ASP A 572 -21.11 33.84 14.50
C ASP A 572 -20.36 34.64 13.44
N THR A 573 -19.69 35.72 13.84
CA THR A 573 -18.97 36.61 12.91
C THR A 573 -17.49 36.18 12.78
N PRO A 574 -16.86 36.39 11.61
CA PRO A 574 -15.41 36.40 11.50
C PRO A 574 -14.77 37.36 12.54
N GLY A 575 -13.57 37.05 13.03
CA GLY A 575 -12.82 37.95 13.90
C GLY A 575 -12.19 39.10 13.09
N TYR A 576 -12.41 40.35 13.50
CA TYR A 576 -12.02 41.55 12.74
C TYR A 576 -10.50 41.85 12.72
N ASN A 577 -9.70 41.20 13.58
CA ASN A 577 -8.25 41.33 13.64
C ASN A 577 -7.54 39.97 13.36
N PRO A 578 -7.66 39.41 12.14
CA PRO A 578 -7.00 38.15 11.78
C PRO A 578 -5.46 38.27 11.84
N PRO A 579 -4.74 37.16 12.12
CA PRO A 579 -3.28 37.17 12.25
C PRO A 579 -2.59 37.57 10.93
N ALA A 580 -1.42 38.21 11.03
CA ALA A 580 -0.69 38.81 9.90
C ALA A 580 -0.33 37.84 8.75
N THR A 581 -0.36 36.53 8.98
CA THR A 581 -0.18 35.50 7.93
C THR A 581 -1.41 35.31 7.03
N ALA A 582 -2.56 35.90 7.36
CA ALA A 582 -3.78 35.93 6.56
C ALA A 582 -4.04 37.32 5.92
N ALA A 583 -3.02 38.19 5.87
CA ALA A 583 -3.18 39.61 5.53
C ALA A 583 -3.83 39.89 4.15
N GLU A 584 -3.65 39.01 3.17
CA GLU A 584 -4.15 39.20 1.78
C GLU A 584 -5.68 39.30 1.67
N HIS A 585 -6.45 38.89 2.69
CA HIS A 585 -7.92 39.02 2.72
C HIS A 585 -8.44 39.86 3.91
N SER A 586 -7.55 40.33 4.79
CA SER A 586 -7.88 41.01 6.05
C SER A 586 -8.85 42.21 5.95
N GLN A 587 -8.76 42.98 4.87
CA GLN A 587 -9.62 44.16 4.64
C GLN A 587 -11.06 43.77 4.26
N GLY A 588 -11.28 42.59 3.68
CA GLY A 588 -12.62 42.04 3.44
C GLY A 588 -13.27 41.65 4.76
N ASP A 589 -12.58 40.84 5.56
CA ASP A 589 -13.12 40.27 6.80
C ASP A 589 -13.53 41.33 7.83
N LYS A 590 -12.74 42.41 8.00
CA LYS A 590 -13.15 43.53 8.87
C LYS A 590 -14.46 44.16 8.40
N ARG A 591 -14.58 44.46 7.09
CA ARG A 591 -15.78 45.07 6.51
C ARG A 591 -17.00 44.16 6.63
N THR A 592 -16.83 42.86 6.37
CA THR A 592 -17.88 41.85 6.56
C THR A 592 -18.34 41.81 8.02
N ALA A 593 -17.41 41.76 8.98
CA ALA A 593 -17.76 41.75 10.41
C ALA A 593 -18.54 43.01 10.84
N ILE A 594 -18.19 44.21 10.32
CA ILE A 594 -18.96 45.45 10.56
C ILE A 594 -20.38 45.32 9.99
N GLN A 595 -20.53 44.86 8.74
CA GLN A 595 -21.83 44.74 8.10
C GLN A 595 -22.78 43.80 8.89
N PHE A 596 -22.30 42.62 9.29
CA PHE A 596 -23.11 41.70 10.09
C PHE A 596 -23.39 42.22 11.51
N ALA A 597 -22.41 42.87 12.16
CA ALA A 597 -22.64 43.50 13.48
C ALA A 597 -23.64 44.67 13.42
N GLN A 598 -23.68 45.42 12.32
CA GLN A 598 -24.65 46.50 12.12
C GLN A 598 -26.10 45.99 11.94
N GLN A 599 -26.28 44.74 11.49
CA GLN A 599 -27.60 44.09 11.38
C GLN A 599 -28.12 43.53 12.72
N CYS A 600 -27.34 43.58 13.79
CA CYS A 600 -27.72 43.02 15.09
C CYS A 600 -28.49 44.04 15.94
N GLU A 601 -29.56 43.57 16.60
CA GLU A 601 -30.34 44.32 17.60
C GLU A 601 -29.57 44.37 18.95
N ALA A 602 -28.95 43.25 19.30
CA ALA A 602 -28.13 43.09 20.50
C ALA A 602 -26.75 42.53 20.14
N ILE A 603 -25.73 42.93 20.89
CA ILE A 603 -24.34 42.51 20.68
C ILE A 603 -23.82 41.87 21.96
N ILE A 604 -23.20 40.70 21.83
CA ILE A 604 -22.44 40.04 22.88
C ILE A 604 -20.97 40.12 22.48
N TRP A 605 -20.21 40.88 23.25
CA TRP A 605 -18.79 41.13 23.01
C TRP A 605 -17.92 40.14 23.77
N LEU A 606 -17.09 39.39 23.07
CA LEU A 606 -16.30 38.31 23.66
C LEU A 606 -14.82 38.64 23.66
N ILE A 607 -14.25 38.79 24.86
CA ILE A 607 -12.84 39.04 25.14
C ILE A 607 -12.25 37.74 25.71
N GLY A 608 -11.10 37.29 25.21
CA GLY A 608 -10.45 36.07 25.72
C GLY A 608 -9.50 36.36 26.87
N LEU A 609 -9.68 35.70 28.03
CA LEU A 609 -8.83 35.88 29.22
C LEU A 609 -7.39 35.31 29.06
N ASP A 610 -7.09 34.70 27.92
CA ASP A 610 -5.73 34.35 27.48
C ASP A 610 -5.00 35.51 26.78
N ALA A 611 -5.71 36.57 26.38
CA ALA A 611 -5.16 37.75 25.70
C ALA A 611 -5.03 38.94 26.65
N ASN A 612 -3.95 38.98 27.44
CA ASN A 612 -3.55 40.05 28.36
C ASN A 612 -4.53 40.47 29.49
N GLY A 613 -5.80 40.07 29.47
CA GLY A 613 -6.76 40.35 30.54
C GLY A 613 -7.40 41.75 30.50
N THR A 614 -7.08 42.59 29.51
CA THR A 614 -7.62 43.95 29.39
C THR A 614 -8.42 44.12 28.10
N VAL A 615 -9.28 45.14 28.00
CA VAL A 615 -9.96 45.47 26.74
C VAL A 615 -8.93 45.93 25.70
N PRO A 616 -8.74 45.23 24.57
CA PRO A 616 -7.78 45.67 23.56
C PRO A 616 -8.21 46.98 22.89
N VAL A 617 -7.27 47.86 22.56
CA VAL A 617 -7.58 49.11 21.84
C VAL A 617 -8.28 48.83 20.49
N SER A 618 -7.93 47.73 19.82
CA SER A 618 -8.60 47.30 18.59
C SER A 618 -10.06 46.92 18.76
N ASP A 619 -10.48 46.59 19.98
CA ASP A 619 -11.87 46.28 20.31
C ASP A 619 -12.65 47.58 20.47
N LEU A 620 -12.09 48.55 21.20
CA LEU A 620 -12.65 49.91 21.34
C LEU A 620 -12.82 50.60 19.97
N ASP A 621 -11.81 50.53 19.10
CA ASP A 621 -11.91 51.01 17.71
C ASP A 621 -13.09 50.38 16.96
N PHE A 622 -13.31 49.07 17.14
CA PHE A 622 -14.35 48.31 16.43
C PHE A 622 -15.75 48.56 17.01
N ILE A 623 -15.88 48.77 18.33
CA ILE A 623 -17.12 49.21 18.98
C ILE A 623 -17.58 50.56 18.42
N HIS A 624 -16.66 51.52 18.30
CA HIS A 624 -16.93 52.83 17.72
C HIS A 624 -17.31 52.75 16.23
N GLU A 625 -16.66 51.90 15.42
CA GLU A 625 -17.01 51.70 14.01
C GLU A 625 -18.40 51.06 13.78
N ILE A 626 -18.91 50.26 14.73
CA ILE A 626 -20.27 49.68 14.67
C ILE A 626 -21.35 50.70 15.07
N GLY A 627 -21.02 51.64 15.96
CA GLY A 627 -21.96 52.63 16.52
C GLY A 627 -22.96 51.99 17.47
N VAL A 628 -22.50 51.55 18.65
CA VAL A 628 -23.33 50.76 19.60
C VAL A 628 -24.28 51.57 20.48
N GLU A 629 -24.28 52.91 20.40
CA GLU A 629 -24.96 53.84 21.33
C GLU A 629 -26.46 53.56 21.56
N GLN A 630 -27.15 52.96 20.59
CA GLN A 630 -28.59 52.64 20.63
C GLN A 630 -28.86 51.12 20.71
N ARG A 631 -27.83 50.28 20.89
CA ARG A 631 -27.93 48.80 20.91
C ARG A 631 -27.71 48.23 22.31
N SER A 632 -28.27 47.05 22.56
CA SER A 632 -28.05 46.32 23.82
C SER A 632 -26.71 45.57 23.78
N VAL A 633 -25.68 46.12 24.43
CA VAL A 633 -24.34 45.50 24.52
C VAL A 633 -24.18 44.75 25.85
N TYR A 634 -23.66 43.53 25.78
CA TYR A 634 -23.29 42.69 26.92
C TYR A 634 -21.87 42.15 26.72
N VAL A 635 -21.05 42.06 27.77
CA VAL A 635 -19.64 41.63 27.65
C VAL A 635 -19.40 40.27 28.31
N VAL A 636 -18.70 39.38 27.61
CA VAL A 636 -18.36 38.04 28.07
C VAL A 636 -16.85 37.85 28.03
N LEU A 637 -16.26 37.60 29.20
CA LEU A 637 -14.85 37.24 29.35
C LEU A 637 -14.74 35.72 29.22
N THR A 638 -14.29 35.23 28.07
CA THR A 638 -14.22 33.79 27.76
C THR A 638 -12.96 33.15 28.29
N LYS A 639 -12.99 31.82 28.42
CA LYS A 639 -11.88 30.98 28.92
C LYS A 639 -11.54 31.28 30.39
N ALA A 640 -12.54 31.66 31.19
CA ALA A 640 -12.38 31.93 32.61
C ALA A 640 -11.80 30.73 33.39
N ASP A 641 -11.96 29.50 32.89
CA ASP A 641 -11.31 28.29 33.39
C ASP A 641 -9.76 28.29 33.32
N LEU A 642 -9.14 29.27 32.67
CA LEU A 642 -7.68 29.45 32.62
C LEU A 642 -7.13 30.38 33.73
N LYS A 643 -7.98 30.97 34.56
CA LYS A 643 -7.63 31.99 35.57
C LYS A 643 -8.16 31.61 36.96
N PRO A 644 -7.50 32.03 38.06
CA PRO A 644 -8.05 31.92 39.40
C PRO A 644 -9.17 32.96 39.61
N GLU A 645 -10.10 32.65 40.51
CA GLU A 645 -11.29 33.46 40.82
C GLU A 645 -10.92 34.90 41.23
N ASP A 646 -9.89 35.06 42.07
CA ASP A 646 -9.39 36.39 42.50
C ASP A 646 -8.92 37.27 41.32
N GLU A 647 -8.26 36.68 40.30
CA GLU A 647 -7.75 37.41 39.12
C GLU A 647 -8.87 37.70 38.11
N ILE A 648 -9.92 36.87 38.08
CA ILE A 648 -11.13 37.13 37.27
C ILE A 648 -11.87 38.36 37.80
N GLU A 649 -12.03 38.48 39.12
CA GLU A 649 -12.69 39.62 39.76
C GLU A 649 -11.93 40.93 39.51
N GLU A 650 -10.60 40.95 39.65
CA GLU A 650 -9.76 42.12 39.33
C GLU A 650 -9.89 42.54 37.86
N ILE A 651 -9.87 41.58 36.93
CA ILE A 651 -10.02 41.84 35.48
C ILE A 651 -11.44 42.34 35.15
N MET A 652 -12.48 41.81 35.79
CA MET A 652 -13.86 42.25 35.54
C MET A 652 -14.08 43.72 35.93
N ASP A 653 -13.49 44.15 37.04
CA ASP A 653 -13.55 45.54 37.47
C ASP A 653 -12.75 46.47 36.52
N GLU A 654 -11.55 46.07 36.08
CA GLU A 654 -10.77 46.83 35.07
C GLU A 654 -11.54 46.98 33.74
N VAL A 655 -12.14 45.89 33.25
CA VAL A 655 -12.95 45.91 32.01
C VAL A 655 -14.17 46.83 32.17
N GLN A 656 -14.83 46.81 33.33
CA GLN A 656 -15.97 47.69 33.60
C GLN A 656 -15.57 49.17 33.67
N ASP A 657 -14.46 49.50 34.35
CA ASP A 657 -13.92 50.87 34.44
C ASP A 657 -13.50 51.40 33.05
N VAL A 658 -12.80 50.60 32.23
CA VAL A 658 -12.38 51.00 30.87
C VAL A 658 -13.60 51.32 30.00
N LEU A 659 -14.60 50.43 29.96
CA LEU A 659 -15.80 50.64 29.13
C LEU A 659 -16.61 51.86 29.59
N GLN A 660 -16.73 52.11 30.89
CA GLN A 660 -17.35 53.34 31.42
C GLN A 660 -16.55 54.59 31.05
N SER A 661 -15.21 54.54 31.07
CA SER A 661 -14.35 55.68 30.74
C SER A 661 -14.43 56.09 29.27
N GLU A 662 -14.66 55.13 28.37
CA GLU A 662 -14.91 55.32 26.93
C GLU A 662 -16.39 55.61 26.62
N GLY A 663 -17.27 55.68 27.63
CA GLY A 663 -18.69 55.99 27.48
C GLY A 663 -19.56 54.85 26.92
N ILE A 664 -19.03 53.63 26.86
CA ILE A 664 -19.72 52.45 26.29
C ILE A 664 -20.65 51.87 27.35
N ASN A 665 -21.96 52.13 27.20
CA ASN A 665 -22.99 51.62 28.10
C ASN A 665 -23.21 50.11 27.89
N VAL A 666 -22.96 49.30 28.93
CA VAL A 666 -23.12 47.83 28.90
C VAL A 666 -24.16 47.36 29.90
N VAL A 667 -24.89 46.30 29.55
CA VAL A 667 -25.95 45.69 30.38
C VAL A 667 -25.40 44.83 31.53
N GLY A 668 -24.19 44.34 31.37
CA GLY A 668 -23.49 43.48 32.32
C GLY A 668 -22.20 42.93 31.72
N VAL A 669 -21.36 42.38 32.60
CA VAL A 669 -20.10 41.72 32.27
C VAL A 669 -20.11 40.35 32.95
N SER A 670 -19.79 39.26 32.23
CA SER A 670 -19.72 37.91 32.83
C SER A 670 -18.41 37.20 32.49
N ALA A 671 -17.81 36.51 33.45
CA ALA A 671 -16.74 35.55 33.22
C ALA A 671 -17.34 34.16 32.93
N TYR A 672 -17.07 33.62 31.74
CA TYR A 672 -17.71 32.41 31.24
C TYR A 672 -16.71 31.35 30.77
N SER A 673 -16.93 30.11 31.19
CA SER A 673 -16.22 28.94 30.68
C SER A 673 -17.12 28.13 29.75
N SER A 674 -16.82 28.17 28.44
CA SER A 674 -17.48 27.29 27.45
C SER A 674 -17.19 25.81 27.71
N THR A 675 -16.01 25.50 28.28
CA THR A 675 -15.60 24.15 28.67
C THR A 675 -16.51 23.58 29.77
N GLN A 676 -16.77 24.37 30.82
CA GLN A 676 -17.64 24.00 31.93
C GLN A 676 -19.13 24.27 31.64
N ARG A 677 -19.43 25.02 30.57
CA ARG A 677 -20.75 25.56 30.18
C ARG A 677 -21.39 26.42 31.28
N HIS A 678 -20.57 27.18 32.02
CA HIS A 678 -20.97 27.90 33.22
C HIS A 678 -20.39 29.32 33.30
N GLU A 679 -21.18 30.20 33.89
CA GLU A 679 -20.83 31.55 34.30
C GLU A 679 -20.19 31.46 35.70
N ILE A 680 -18.95 31.91 35.85
CA ILE A 680 -18.19 31.84 37.11
C ILE A 680 -18.51 33.06 37.98
N ALA A 681 -18.50 34.24 37.36
CA ALA A 681 -18.77 35.53 38.01
C ALA A 681 -19.49 36.48 37.04
N TYR A 682 -20.21 37.46 37.58
CA TYR A 682 -20.88 38.50 36.78
C TYR A 682 -20.93 39.85 37.49
N ARG A 683 -21.19 40.91 36.72
CA ARG A 683 -21.52 42.28 37.13
C ARG A 683 -22.87 42.66 36.53
N ASP A 684 -23.67 43.41 37.29
CA ASP A 684 -25.01 43.91 36.96
C ASP A 684 -26.07 42.85 36.64
N THR A 685 -26.03 42.21 35.46
CA THR A 685 -27.04 41.24 34.99
C THR A 685 -26.39 39.88 34.68
N PRO A 686 -26.88 38.73 35.19
CA PRO A 686 -26.40 37.40 34.78
C PRO A 686 -26.65 37.12 33.29
N LEU A 687 -25.74 36.43 32.62
CA LEU A 687 -25.79 36.16 31.18
C LEU A 687 -27.06 35.39 30.75
N LEU A 688 -27.47 34.40 31.55
CA LEU A 688 -28.68 33.60 31.25
C LEU A 688 -29.99 34.39 31.52
N GLU A 689 -29.96 35.34 32.46
CA GLU A 689 -31.09 36.25 32.67
C GLU A 689 -31.18 37.29 31.55
N TYR A 690 -30.04 37.79 31.08
CA TYR A 690 -29.97 38.64 29.89
C TYR A 690 -30.54 37.95 28.65
N PHE A 691 -30.14 36.69 28.38
CA PHE A 691 -30.74 35.88 27.32
C PHE A 691 -32.25 35.72 27.49
N SER A 692 -32.72 35.38 28.69
CA SER A 692 -34.16 35.29 29.00
C SER A 692 -34.91 36.60 28.70
N ARG A 693 -34.27 37.75 28.94
CA ARG A 693 -34.83 39.09 28.71
C ARG A 693 -34.91 39.49 27.24
N ILE A 694 -33.97 39.02 26.40
CA ILE A 694 -33.96 39.29 24.95
C ILE A 694 -34.59 38.18 24.10
N ASN A 695 -35.02 37.06 24.70
CA ASN A 695 -35.75 35.96 24.04
C ASN A 695 -37.23 36.32 23.74
N GLN A 696 -37.48 37.52 23.22
CA GLN A 696 -38.81 38.00 22.82
C GLN A 696 -39.04 37.73 21.33
N GLN A 697 -40.30 37.61 20.89
CA GLN A 697 -40.58 37.55 19.45
C GLN A 697 -40.19 38.89 18.83
N GLY A 698 -39.23 38.85 17.91
CA GLY A 698 -38.78 40.03 17.17
C GLY A 698 -39.85 40.49 16.17
N ASP A 699 -39.90 41.80 15.93
CA ASP A 699 -40.65 42.38 14.81
C ASP A 699 -39.65 42.99 13.82
N SER A 700 -39.12 42.16 12.92
CA SER A 700 -38.21 42.61 11.87
C SER A 700 -38.85 43.65 10.94
N SER A 701 -40.18 43.74 10.87
CA SER A 701 -40.85 44.82 10.13
C SER A 701 -40.61 46.15 10.81
N GLN A 702 -40.87 46.25 12.13
CA GLN A 702 -40.64 47.48 12.88
C GLN A 702 -39.18 47.93 12.87
N HIS A 703 -38.21 47.00 12.93
CA HIS A 703 -36.78 47.33 12.78
C HIS A 703 -36.47 47.97 11.42
N LEU A 704 -36.92 47.35 10.33
CA LEU A 704 -36.71 47.85 8.97
C LEU A 704 -37.47 49.15 8.69
N GLU A 705 -38.70 49.29 9.19
CA GLU A 705 -39.48 50.53 9.10
C GLU A 705 -38.88 51.69 9.92
N GLY A 706 -38.19 51.38 11.04
CA GLY A 706 -37.42 52.33 11.83
C GLY A 706 -36.19 52.83 11.06
N ARG A 707 -35.41 51.92 10.47
CA ARG A 707 -34.25 52.28 9.63
C ARG A 707 -34.65 53.03 8.36
N LEU A 708 -35.80 52.71 7.75
CA LEU A 708 -36.37 53.54 6.69
C LEU A 708 -36.69 54.96 7.20
N GLN A 709 -37.30 55.09 8.38
CA GLN A 709 -37.57 56.41 8.97
C GLN A 709 -36.29 57.22 9.18
N GLU A 710 -35.20 56.63 9.68
CA GLU A 710 -33.90 57.31 9.83
C GLU A 710 -33.39 57.90 8.51
N ILE A 711 -33.46 57.12 7.42
CA ILE A 711 -32.99 57.53 6.08
C ILE A 711 -33.81 58.73 5.58
N PHE A 712 -35.13 58.65 5.64
CA PHE A 712 -35.99 59.73 5.15
C PHE A 712 -36.05 60.94 6.09
N THR A 713 -35.82 60.79 7.39
CA THR A 713 -35.63 61.92 8.31
C THR A 713 -34.38 62.73 7.98
N MET A 714 -33.26 62.10 7.59
CA MET A 714 -32.06 62.84 7.14
C MET A 714 -32.36 63.74 5.92
N TYR A 715 -33.19 63.27 4.98
CA TYR A 715 -33.67 64.09 3.86
C TYR A 715 -34.63 65.19 4.31
N GLU A 716 -35.60 64.89 5.18
CA GLU A 716 -36.53 65.91 5.70
C GLU A 716 -35.79 67.04 6.44
N ASP A 717 -34.81 66.73 7.29
CA ASP A 717 -34.02 67.73 8.03
C ASP A 717 -33.14 68.59 7.09
N ALA A 718 -32.55 67.99 6.05
CA ALA A 718 -31.76 68.70 5.05
C ALA A 718 -32.64 69.66 4.23
N ILE A 719 -33.72 69.14 3.63
CA ILE A 719 -34.66 69.93 2.82
C ILE A 719 -35.34 71.02 3.67
N GLN A 720 -35.68 70.72 4.93
CA GLN A 720 -36.26 71.70 5.85
C GLN A 720 -35.24 72.78 6.26
N THR A 721 -33.95 72.45 6.34
CA THR A 721 -32.87 73.43 6.57
C THR A 721 -32.74 74.39 5.39
N ASP A 722 -32.77 73.90 4.15
CA ASP A 722 -32.73 74.74 2.95
C ASP A 722 -33.98 75.63 2.81
N ILE A 723 -35.17 75.10 3.07
CA ILE A 723 -36.41 75.89 3.15
C ILE A 723 -36.28 77.02 4.19
N ASN A 724 -35.68 76.75 5.34
CA ASN A 724 -35.45 77.76 6.38
C ASN A 724 -34.38 78.79 5.96
N GLY A 725 -33.33 78.35 5.26
CA GLY A 725 -32.32 79.23 4.67
C GLY A 725 -32.91 80.19 3.63
N ILE A 726 -33.72 79.70 2.71
CA ILE A 726 -34.42 80.51 1.69
C ILE A 726 -35.39 81.49 2.35
N ARG A 727 -36.17 81.05 3.35
CA ARG A 727 -37.08 81.91 4.14
C ARG A 727 -36.31 83.00 4.91
N ALA A 728 -35.14 82.69 5.46
CA ALA A 728 -34.27 83.66 6.13
C ALA A 728 -33.69 84.69 5.14
N GLN A 729 -33.19 84.24 3.98
CA GLN A 729 -32.73 85.13 2.91
C GLN A 729 -33.85 86.04 2.39
N LYS A 730 -35.06 85.49 2.19
CA LYS A 730 -36.24 86.25 1.76
C LYS A 730 -36.67 87.28 2.81
N THR A 731 -36.52 86.96 4.09
CA THR A 731 -36.74 87.90 5.20
C THR A 731 -35.69 89.02 5.19
N ALA A 732 -34.41 88.69 5.02
CA ALA A 732 -33.33 89.68 4.92
C ALA A 732 -33.47 90.61 3.71
N ILE A 733 -33.86 90.09 2.54
CA ILE A 733 -34.12 90.91 1.34
C ILE A 733 -35.34 91.83 1.53
N ASN A 734 -36.39 91.38 2.21
CA ASN A 734 -37.51 92.25 2.56
C ASN A 734 -37.12 93.33 3.59
N GLY A 735 -36.22 93.03 4.53
CA GLY A 735 -35.58 94.02 5.40
C GLY A 735 -34.83 95.08 4.61
N LEU A 736 -33.84 94.66 3.79
CA LEU A 736 -33.06 95.56 2.93
C LEU A 736 -33.94 96.43 2.01
N ARG A 737 -35.08 95.90 1.54
CA ARG A 737 -36.05 96.63 0.73
C ARG A 737 -36.79 97.72 1.52
N LEU A 738 -37.05 97.50 2.81
CA LEU A 738 -37.60 98.51 3.72
C LEU A 738 -36.54 99.55 4.09
N ASP A 739 -35.31 99.11 4.43
CA ASP A 739 -34.18 100.00 4.74
C ASP A 739 -33.87 100.96 3.57
N CYS A 740 -33.90 100.45 2.33
CA CYS A 740 -33.72 101.26 1.12
C CYS A 740 -34.83 102.32 0.93
N LEU A 741 -36.03 102.08 1.46
CA LEU A 741 -37.18 103.00 1.38
C LEU A 741 -37.12 104.04 2.51
N GLU A 742 -36.79 103.62 3.74
CA GLU A 742 -36.77 104.47 4.93
C GLU A 742 -35.52 105.34 5.03
N VAL A 743 -34.33 104.77 4.79
CA VAL A 743 -33.04 105.47 4.93
C VAL A 743 -32.53 106.01 3.60
N GLY A 744 -32.72 105.27 2.51
CA GLY A 744 -32.26 105.66 1.17
C GLY A 744 -33.18 106.62 0.41
N GLY A 745 -34.47 106.64 0.77
CA GLY A 745 -35.49 107.41 0.06
C GLY A 745 -35.79 106.89 -1.37
N ALA A 746 -36.76 107.54 -2.02
CA ALA A 746 -37.34 107.06 -3.28
C ALA A 746 -36.33 106.85 -4.43
N ASP A 747 -35.26 107.65 -4.50
CA ASP A 747 -34.27 107.59 -5.58
C ASP A 747 -33.22 106.48 -5.40
N VAL A 748 -32.97 106.03 -4.15
CA VAL A 748 -32.18 104.80 -3.90
C VAL A 748 -33.06 103.56 -4.07
N TYR A 749 -34.27 103.58 -3.51
CA TYR A 749 -35.24 102.50 -3.68
C TYR A 749 -35.51 102.21 -5.16
N GLY A 750 -35.72 103.23 -5.99
CA GLY A 750 -35.97 103.07 -7.43
C GLY A 750 -34.82 102.39 -8.19
N ARG A 751 -33.56 102.60 -7.78
CA ARG A 751 -32.39 101.93 -8.37
C ARG A 751 -32.21 100.50 -7.87
N MET A 752 -32.48 100.26 -6.59
CA MET A 752 -32.35 98.94 -5.96
C MET A 752 -33.52 97.99 -6.25
N PHE A 753 -34.68 98.52 -6.68
CA PHE A 753 -35.89 97.72 -6.94
C PHE A 753 -35.70 96.62 -7.98
N GLU A 754 -35.06 96.91 -9.12
CA GLU A 754 -34.79 95.91 -10.19
C GLU A 754 -33.83 94.79 -9.72
N PRO A 755 -32.67 95.09 -9.09
CA PRO A 755 -31.82 94.08 -8.46
C PRO A 755 -32.53 93.25 -7.38
N ILE A 756 -33.24 93.88 -6.44
CA ILE A 756 -33.98 93.21 -5.35
C ILE A 756 -35.07 92.29 -5.91
N ALA A 757 -35.84 92.76 -6.91
CA ALA A 757 -36.88 91.98 -7.56
C ALA A 757 -36.35 90.86 -8.47
N LYS A 758 -35.05 90.85 -8.80
CA LYS A 758 -34.39 89.69 -9.44
C LYS A 758 -33.98 88.66 -8.40
N LEU A 759 -33.38 89.09 -7.29
CA LEU A 759 -33.01 88.21 -6.19
C LEU A 759 -34.23 87.49 -5.59
N ASP A 760 -35.33 88.21 -5.33
CA ASP A 760 -36.56 87.63 -4.75
C ASP A 760 -37.23 86.56 -5.66
N ARG A 761 -37.02 86.63 -6.99
CA ARG A 761 -37.48 85.60 -7.95
C ARG A 761 -36.67 84.30 -7.90
N HIS A 762 -35.46 84.33 -7.31
CA HIS A 762 -34.64 83.15 -7.08
C HIS A 762 -34.85 82.56 -5.67
N LEU A 763 -35.71 83.18 -4.84
CA LEU A 763 -36.05 82.70 -3.50
C LEU A 763 -37.48 82.14 -3.46
N ASP A 764 -37.69 81.05 -4.18
CA ASP A 764 -38.90 80.22 -4.09
C ASP A 764 -38.63 78.99 -3.20
N THR A 765 -39.62 78.56 -2.42
CA THR A 765 -39.58 77.32 -1.61
C THR A 765 -40.46 76.21 -2.16
N ALA A 766 -41.27 76.48 -3.19
CA ALA A 766 -42.16 75.50 -3.80
C ALA A 766 -41.45 74.23 -4.34
N PRO A 767 -40.22 74.28 -4.90
CA PRO A 767 -39.49 73.07 -5.28
C PRO A 767 -39.18 72.15 -4.10
N GLN A 768 -38.60 72.72 -3.03
CA GLN A 768 -38.20 71.99 -1.82
C GLN A 768 -39.42 71.46 -1.05
N GLU A 769 -40.49 72.25 -0.96
CA GLU A 769 -41.77 71.81 -0.37
C GLU A 769 -42.42 70.68 -1.21
N GLY A 770 -42.13 70.61 -2.51
CA GLY A 770 -42.44 69.47 -3.38
C GLY A 770 -41.61 68.22 -3.06
N TRP A 771 -40.29 68.36 -2.92
CA TRP A 771 -39.40 67.23 -2.60
C TRP A 771 -39.67 66.64 -1.22
N LEU A 772 -39.95 67.47 -0.21
CA LEU A 772 -40.34 67.02 1.13
C LEU A 772 -41.66 66.22 1.13
N LYS A 773 -42.54 66.48 0.15
CA LYS A 773 -43.74 65.66 -0.06
C LYS A 773 -43.42 64.33 -0.75
N GLU A 774 -42.50 64.31 -1.71
CA GLU A 774 -42.14 63.09 -2.44
C GLU A 774 -41.30 62.13 -1.57
N SER A 775 -40.37 62.66 -0.76
CA SER A 775 -39.66 61.94 0.31
C SER A 775 -40.63 61.15 1.21
N ARG A 776 -41.70 61.81 1.69
CA ARG A 776 -42.75 61.18 2.50
C ARG A 776 -43.58 60.13 1.77
N ARG A 777 -43.79 60.29 0.46
CA ARG A 777 -44.45 59.28 -0.37
C ARG A 777 -43.57 58.03 -0.47
N LEU A 778 -42.29 58.21 -0.85
CA LEU A 778 -41.32 57.13 -0.99
C LEU A 778 -41.16 56.33 0.30
N LEU A 779 -41.09 57.00 1.45
CA LEU A 779 -41.05 56.35 2.77
C LEU A 779 -42.22 55.36 2.97
N GLU A 780 -43.46 55.75 2.66
CA GLU A 780 -44.61 54.86 2.85
C GLU A 780 -44.71 53.78 1.75
N ASP A 781 -44.31 54.09 0.51
CA ASP A 781 -44.18 53.10 -0.57
C ASP A 781 -43.14 52.01 -0.22
N PHE A 782 -41.99 52.38 0.37
CA PHE A 782 -40.98 51.45 0.88
C PHE A 782 -41.48 50.67 2.12
N ARG A 783 -42.21 51.31 3.05
CA ARG A 783 -42.85 50.61 4.18
C ARG A 783 -43.86 49.57 3.72
N GLU A 784 -44.66 49.87 2.71
CA GLU A 784 -45.60 48.90 2.13
C GLU A 784 -44.85 47.70 1.54
N ALA A 785 -43.73 47.93 0.84
CA ALA A 785 -42.87 46.86 0.33
C ALA A 785 -42.23 46.00 1.44
N VAL A 786 -41.80 46.59 2.56
CA VAL A 786 -41.36 45.86 3.77
C VAL A 786 -42.49 44.99 4.32
N ARG A 787 -43.67 45.58 4.59
CA ARG A 787 -44.85 44.86 5.12
C ARG A 787 -45.33 43.74 4.19
N MET A 788 -45.29 43.95 2.87
CA MET A 788 -45.58 42.92 1.85
C MET A 788 -44.56 41.77 1.83
N THR A 789 -43.34 42.01 2.30
CA THR A 789 -42.28 41.00 2.40
C THR A 789 -42.39 40.21 3.71
N ALA A 790 -42.70 40.91 4.80
CA ALA A 790 -42.88 40.39 6.15
C ALA A 790 -44.16 39.55 6.34
N ALA A 791 -45.23 39.87 5.59
CA ALA A 791 -46.51 39.20 5.75
C ALA A 791 -46.39 37.68 5.55
N PRO A 792 -46.77 36.84 6.55
CA PRO A 792 -46.59 35.40 6.46
C PRO A 792 -47.43 34.84 5.30
N GLN A 793 -46.74 34.43 4.23
CA GLN A 793 -47.35 33.80 3.05
C GLN A 793 -48.09 32.54 3.50
N LYS A 794 -49.43 32.62 3.60
CA LYS A 794 -50.28 31.47 3.91
C LYS A 794 -50.02 30.36 2.91
N THR A 795 -49.36 29.30 3.37
CA THR A 795 -49.06 28.11 2.57
C THR A 795 -50.36 27.56 1.99
N GLN A 796 -50.48 27.57 0.66
CA GLN A 796 -51.50 26.77 0.00
C GLN A 796 -51.05 25.30 0.09
N ILE A 797 -51.87 24.51 0.78
CA ILE A 797 -51.72 23.05 0.98
C ILE A 797 -52.41 22.33 -0.18
#